data_AF-A0A1J4N7L4-F1
#
_entry.id   AF-A0A1J4N7L4-F1
#
_cell.length_a   1.000
_cell.length_b   1.000
_cell.length_c   1.000
_cell.angle_alpha   90.00
_cell.angle_beta   90.00
_cell.angle_gamma   90.00
#
_symmetry.space_group_name_H-M   'P 1'
#
loop_
_entity.id
_entity.type
_entity.pdbx_description
1 polymer ?
#
loop_
_entity_poly.entity_id
_entity_poly.type
_entity_poly.pdbx_seq_one_letter_code
_entity_poly.pdbx_strand_id
1 'polypeptide(L)'
;MSMAQGDDARTGSVDWARTKAYLHSDPTKWNSLSWITARTLVDSVNDVLGKGTQGLVEDLRTYWTKKDVPLTIPAAGVSRFLVIGDTGEQDPSQYVVAPALARAARGRSDRDQAGFVLVLSDVIYPSGNVNDYVDGFYKPYRSNRVEGLQAPAEVRDEFALPENVPVYAVPGNHDWYDGLYGFAHQFLYAAEQPPTWPGVLLAPSFDDGLGLGPRIRDRFGRIMWRTPSEPDDTNAPARWGEPEPDGDPAPEAQLQPAPYFVIETEHVRLVCIDTGIDGSIDQAQMDWLTSLGEGKPKILMTGKPLVVNGGVRTCSVPGEQGTVPDPVYRVVADPAQGFVATIGGDTHNFQLYEPPTDTQTGARRGLWHIVTGGGGAYTHATHPIRTAEPDPRVETTFPPTQEKLFPRSHESLSFFAQQLVPSIWRLMLSILFFGAGLALGTWFANGGWARWTLYPSGPRVGPGGVAVVAMMALVMLHLLPRRPGRTRFWWRLLFRLDALVAGVLATLFLHQVLPDDDAEAMLWLYVTCTLWVCLNAWVLRMTRWWNPVDQAAGWWKDLAFLLTVVALAALAAIPTMLDVRSSEPPGGEIWLLVVALVAYLVVMGKGWLHDRNVGNVLGDDAARWLNRSVWWATGAQAAVVAGEMLRVMSDHDLPPLLFWSGLLSLLPLVVIAAVIVGLMMIPDLRTRHIADLETRRNTWIGYRGWVRGAVLAAAPVVMIIWAAAAYLLNLPSVREWIGTAPAAVLQACFGLPALLVAAAVWLFISDWMRRDHPAWHRRLTVVGLLVAGILLLGAAVPGLLDGTGPVPSGIADWLRTSWPAVAVGAALFITIAVGFAILLAHLVFLGAYSLFVDPKAWFDGLYRDGPGAYKDFISEQDAKRIIQAERDRVGAEPAAVKGVGWWAKRRAYIAFPGLNPPFGPIQRFVSEIYSLDEPPFFKHFLEFQTSSADGFTDIVVKIHRVRGYETLDTDDPDEEVVASIRIPADAHAGGG
;
A
#
# COMPACT_ATOMS: atom_id res chain seq x y z
N MET A 1 22.91 16.73 56.08
CA MET A 1 24.07 16.58 55.16
C MET A 1 23.47 16.26 53.81
N SER A 2 23.52 17.24 52.91
CA SER A 2 22.96 17.23 51.56
C SER A 2 23.94 16.52 50.61
N MET A 3 23.42 15.63 49.76
CA MET A 3 23.92 15.43 48.40
C MET A 3 22.71 15.23 47.49
N ALA A 4 22.77 15.92 46.37
CA ALA A 4 21.67 16.34 45.52
C ALA A 4 20.98 15.20 44.74
N GLN A 5 19.65 15.31 44.64
CA GLN A 5 18.86 14.79 43.54
C GLN A 5 19.33 15.47 42.24
N GLY A 6 19.79 14.69 41.27
CA GLY A 6 20.14 15.15 39.93
C GLY A 6 19.49 14.23 38.89
N ASP A 7 18.64 14.83 38.06
CA ASP A 7 18.18 14.45 36.71
C ASP A 7 17.61 13.04 36.46
N ASP A 8 16.29 12.89 36.64
CA ASP A 8 15.44 11.79 36.12
C ASP A 8 15.17 11.88 34.60
N ALA A 9 16.12 12.37 33.81
CA ALA A 9 15.90 12.64 32.38
C ALA A 9 17.03 12.08 31.50
N ARG A 10 16.91 10.80 31.13
CA ARG A 10 17.50 10.21 29.91
C ARG A 10 16.82 8.86 29.68
N THR A 11 16.83 8.39 28.44
CA THR A 11 16.54 7.03 27.97
C THR A 11 15.17 6.80 27.28
N GLY A 12 15.21 6.52 25.96
CA GLY A 12 14.08 5.96 25.21
C GLY A 12 13.77 4.48 25.56
N SER A 13 14.65 3.81 26.31
CA SER A 13 14.40 2.45 26.83
C SER A 13 13.26 2.42 27.86
N VAL A 14 13.10 3.49 28.65
CA VAL A 14 12.03 3.64 29.65
C VAL A 14 10.67 3.83 28.98
N ASP A 15 10.58 4.66 27.94
CA ASP A 15 9.33 4.85 27.17
C ASP A 15 8.85 3.54 26.55
N TRP A 16 9.77 2.75 26.02
CA TRP A 16 9.45 1.43 25.49
C TRP A 16 8.97 0.46 26.57
N ALA A 17 9.63 0.44 27.74
CA ALA A 17 9.21 -0.39 28.85
C ALA A 17 7.79 -0.04 29.35
N ARG A 18 7.49 1.26 29.49
CA ARG A 18 6.16 1.78 29.85
C ARG A 18 5.10 1.40 28.82
N THR A 19 5.42 1.56 27.54
CA THR A 19 4.53 1.19 26.43
C THR A 19 4.15 -0.28 26.47
N LYS A 20 5.13 -1.18 26.66
CA LYS A 20 4.85 -2.61 26.80
C LYS A 20 3.96 -2.92 28.00
N ALA A 21 4.22 -2.29 29.14
CA ALA A 21 3.42 -2.50 30.35
C ALA A 21 1.95 -2.05 30.16
N TYR A 22 1.76 -0.90 29.51
CA TYR A 22 0.44 -0.38 29.21
C TYR A 22 -0.31 -1.29 28.22
N LEU A 23 0.28 -1.59 27.05
CA LEU A 23 -0.36 -2.43 26.02
C LEU A 23 -0.57 -3.88 26.44
N HIS A 24 0.22 -4.39 27.39
CA HIS A 24 -0.03 -5.69 28.00
C HIS A 24 -1.29 -5.70 28.88
N SER A 25 -1.58 -4.59 29.55
CA SER A 25 -2.73 -4.45 30.44
C SER A 25 -4.00 -4.11 29.66
N ASP A 26 -3.89 -3.19 28.70
CA ASP A 26 -4.98 -2.68 27.89
C ASP A 26 -4.62 -2.80 26.39
N PRO A 27 -4.81 -3.98 25.77
CA PRO A 27 -4.53 -4.16 24.35
C PRO A 27 -5.44 -3.29 23.47
N THR A 28 -4.97 -3.00 22.25
CA THR A 28 -5.71 -2.20 21.26
C THR A 28 -6.38 -3.10 20.22
N LYS A 29 -7.31 -2.52 19.45
CA LYS A 29 -8.02 -3.15 18.32
C LYS A 29 -7.07 -3.87 17.36
N TRP A 30 -5.91 -3.28 17.09
CA TRP A 30 -4.96 -3.81 16.12
C TRP A 30 -3.82 -4.59 16.78
N ASN A 31 -3.32 -4.17 17.96
CA ASN A 31 -2.07 -4.62 18.59
C ASN A 31 -0.82 -4.48 17.71
N SER A 32 -0.89 -4.91 16.45
CA SER A 32 0.05 -4.79 15.35
C SER A 32 -0.78 -4.67 14.06
N LEU A 33 -0.80 -3.48 13.46
CA LEU A 33 -1.57 -3.24 12.23
C LEU A 33 -0.78 -3.72 11.02
N SER A 34 -1.48 -4.25 10.02
CA SER A 34 -0.87 -4.60 8.74
C SER A 34 -1.73 -4.11 7.58
N TRP A 35 -1.12 -3.24 6.78
CA TRP A 35 -1.72 -2.54 5.64
C TRP A 35 -2.20 -3.46 4.51
N ILE A 36 -1.70 -4.68 4.44
CA ILE A 36 -2.08 -5.67 3.42
C ILE A 36 -3.17 -6.63 3.89
N THR A 37 -3.71 -6.47 5.10
CA THR A 37 -4.80 -7.31 5.58
C THR A 37 -6.13 -6.90 4.97
N ALA A 38 -7.02 -7.86 4.73
CA ALA A 38 -8.34 -7.61 4.17
C ALA A 38 -9.15 -6.59 5.00
N ARG A 39 -8.99 -6.57 6.35
CA ARG A 39 -9.67 -5.60 7.22
C ARG A 39 -9.31 -4.18 6.83
N THR A 40 -8.00 -3.89 6.83
CA THR A 40 -7.47 -2.56 6.56
C THR A 40 -7.83 -2.10 5.14
N LEU A 41 -7.70 -3.00 4.15
CA LEU A 41 -8.06 -2.69 2.76
C LEU A 41 -9.54 -2.34 2.58
N VAL A 42 -10.44 -3.02 3.28
CA VAL A 42 -11.88 -2.72 3.24
C VAL A 42 -12.20 -1.44 4.00
N ASP A 43 -11.59 -1.23 5.17
CA ASP A 43 -11.84 -0.05 5.99
C ASP A 43 -11.36 1.23 5.26
N SER A 44 -10.28 1.13 4.48
CA SER A 44 -9.71 2.21 3.63
C SER A 44 -10.23 2.23 2.18
N VAL A 45 -11.27 1.47 1.83
CA VAL A 45 -11.75 1.35 0.43
C VAL A 45 -12.13 2.72 -0.20
N ASN A 46 -12.57 3.66 0.62
CA ASN A 46 -12.95 5.00 0.18
C ASN A 46 -11.75 5.83 -0.32
N ASP A 47 -10.49 5.46 -0.04
CA ASP A 47 -9.31 6.04 -0.69
C ASP A 47 -9.41 5.94 -2.22
N VAL A 48 -9.77 4.75 -2.69
CA VAL A 48 -9.85 4.44 -4.13
C VAL A 48 -11.13 5.02 -4.73
N LEU A 49 -12.24 4.89 -4.00
CA LEU A 49 -13.54 5.36 -4.46
C LEU A 49 -13.59 6.90 -4.56
N GLY A 50 -13.02 7.61 -3.58
CA GLY A 50 -13.07 9.07 -3.49
C GLY A 50 -12.26 9.83 -4.53
N LYS A 51 -11.16 9.26 -5.01
CA LYS A 51 -10.39 9.83 -6.15
C LYS A 51 -11.20 9.89 -7.46
N GLY A 52 -12.41 9.33 -7.48
CA GLY A 52 -13.31 9.30 -8.62
C GLY A 52 -14.67 9.96 -8.41
N THR A 53 -14.97 10.47 -7.20
CA THR A 53 -16.25 11.14 -6.90
C THR A 53 -16.09 12.65 -7.05
N GLN A 54 -16.78 13.23 -8.02
CA GLN A 54 -16.67 14.66 -8.30
C GLN A 54 -17.43 15.47 -7.23
N GLY A 55 -16.76 16.40 -6.56
CA GLY A 55 -17.42 17.36 -5.65
C GLY A 55 -17.82 16.80 -4.29
N LEU A 56 -17.67 15.48 -4.04
CA LEU A 56 -18.17 14.86 -2.80
C LEU A 56 -17.37 15.30 -1.57
N VAL A 57 -16.04 15.33 -1.67
CA VAL A 57 -15.17 15.75 -0.55
C VAL A 57 -15.39 17.24 -0.28
N GLU A 58 -15.52 18.03 -1.33
CA GLU A 58 -15.79 19.48 -1.29
C GLU A 58 -17.15 19.80 -0.65
N ASP A 59 -18.21 19.07 -1.04
CA ASP A 59 -19.56 19.21 -0.47
C ASP A 59 -19.56 18.83 1.02
N LEU A 60 -18.89 17.73 1.38
CA LEU A 60 -18.75 17.30 2.77
C LEU A 60 -17.94 18.29 3.60
N ARG A 61 -16.83 18.81 3.06
CA ARG A 61 -16.00 19.81 3.74
C ARG A 61 -16.81 21.06 4.03
N THR A 62 -17.55 21.54 3.03
CA THR A 62 -18.47 22.68 3.16
C THR A 62 -19.54 22.42 4.23
N TYR A 63 -20.05 21.19 4.34
CA TYR A 63 -21.01 20.82 5.39
C TYR A 63 -20.38 20.83 6.79
N TRP A 64 -19.13 20.38 6.92
CA TRP A 64 -18.42 20.35 8.20
C TRP A 64 -17.91 21.73 8.65
N THR A 65 -17.79 22.70 7.74
CA THR A 65 -17.43 24.09 8.04
C THR A 65 -18.61 24.87 8.63
N LYS A 66 -18.45 25.39 9.86
CA LYS A 66 -19.46 26.24 10.51
C LYS A 66 -19.50 27.62 9.85
N LYS A 67 -20.67 28.04 9.37
CA LYS A 67 -20.83 29.31 8.62
C LYS A 67 -20.81 30.57 9.48
N ASP A 68 -21.27 30.47 10.73
CA ASP A 68 -21.46 31.61 11.64
C ASP A 68 -20.36 31.74 12.70
N VAL A 69 -19.28 30.97 12.58
CA VAL A 69 -18.15 30.97 13.52
C VAL A 69 -16.90 31.44 12.79
N PRO A 70 -16.15 32.42 13.34
CA PRO A 70 -14.87 32.80 12.75
C PRO A 70 -13.93 31.60 12.62
N LEU A 71 -13.27 31.47 11.48
CA LEU A 71 -12.26 30.43 11.22
C LEU A 71 -10.94 30.67 11.99
N THR A 72 -10.96 31.49 13.04
CA THR A 72 -9.79 31.87 13.83
C THR A 72 -9.98 31.44 15.28
N ILE A 73 -9.04 30.64 15.77
CA ILE A 73 -8.90 30.23 17.17
C ILE A 73 -7.92 31.22 17.84
N PRO A 74 -8.38 32.06 18.78
CA PRO A 74 -7.50 32.96 19.51
C PRO A 74 -6.65 32.18 20.52
N ALA A 75 -5.33 32.35 20.47
CA ALA A 75 -4.37 31.77 21.41
C ALA A 75 -3.35 32.84 21.86
N ALA A 76 -3.86 34.01 22.26
CA ALA A 76 -3.04 35.12 22.74
C ALA A 76 -2.18 34.70 23.95
N GLY A 77 -0.95 35.19 24.03
CA GLY A 77 0.02 34.79 25.05
C GLY A 77 0.70 33.44 24.81
N VAL A 78 0.27 32.65 23.81
CA VAL A 78 0.95 31.39 23.48
C VAL A 78 2.17 31.67 22.62
N SER A 79 3.36 31.42 23.19
CA SER A 79 4.65 31.50 22.51
C SER A 79 5.29 30.13 22.28
N ARG A 80 4.81 29.08 22.95
CA ARG A 80 5.31 27.70 22.87
C ARG A 80 4.20 26.69 22.57
N PHE A 81 4.38 25.84 21.57
CA PHE A 81 3.42 24.79 21.20
C PHE A 81 4.12 23.58 20.57
N LEU A 82 3.44 22.43 20.56
CA LEU A 82 3.94 21.18 19.98
C LEU A 82 3.17 20.81 18.71
N VAL A 83 3.85 20.16 17.77
CA VAL A 83 3.26 19.64 16.53
C VAL A 83 3.65 18.18 16.36
N ILE A 84 2.68 17.30 16.15
CA ILE A 84 2.91 15.86 15.89
C ILE A 84 2.10 15.46 14.66
N GLY A 85 2.74 14.87 13.64
CA GLY A 85 2.03 14.42 12.44
C GLY A 85 1.82 12.92 12.40
N ASP A 86 0.72 12.47 11.79
CA ASP A 86 0.45 11.06 11.47
C ASP A 86 0.65 10.13 12.69
N THR A 87 -0.22 10.34 13.69
CA THR A 87 -0.01 9.85 15.07
C THR A 87 0.01 8.34 15.23
N GLY A 88 -0.48 7.58 14.24
CA GLY A 88 -0.16 6.16 14.07
C GLY A 88 -1.31 5.16 14.21
N GLU A 89 -0.92 3.88 14.20
CA GLU A 89 -1.78 2.75 13.84
C GLU A 89 -2.43 2.04 15.03
N GLN A 90 -2.47 2.70 16.19
CA GLN A 90 -2.93 2.14 17.46
C GLN A 90 -2.03 0.97 17.93
N ASP A 91 -0.76 1.02 17.56
CA ASP A 91 0.23 -0.04 17.80
C ASP A 91 1.36 0.48 18.74
N PRO A 92 2.31 -0.39 19.14
CA PRO A 92 3.50 0.00 19.89
C PRO A 92 4.26 1.21 19.34
N SER A 93 4.29 1.39 18.02
CA SER A 93 5.07 2.44 17.37
C SER A 93 4.43 3.83 17.52
N GLN A 94 3.10 3.91 17.71
CA GLN A 94 2.41 5.10 18.19
C GLN A 94 2.60 5.31 19.70
N TYR A 95 2.33 4.28 20.50
CA TYR A 95 2.28 4.42 21.96
C TYR A 95 3.64 4.79 22.57
N VAL A 96 4.75 4.43 21.94
CA VAL A 96 6.10 4.83 22.41
C VAL A 96 6.33 6.35 22.37
N VAL A 97 5.59 7.09 21.52
CA VAL A 97 5.73 8.54 21.37
C VAL A 97 4.94 9.31 22.41
N ALA A 98 3.78 8.80 22.81
CA ALA A 98 2.89 9.41 23.78
C ALA A 98 3.56 9.88 25.09
N PRO A 99 4.36 9.05 25.80
CA PRO A 99 4.98 9.50 27.05
C PRO A 99 6.06 10.58 26.83
N ALA A 100 6.76 10.54 25.70
CA ALA A 100 7.71 11.59 25.33
C ALA A 100 6.98 12.91 25.03
N LEU A 101 5.87 12.86 24.31
CA LEU A 101 5.03 14.01 24.01
C LEU A 101 4.43 14.61 25.29
N ALA A 102 3.89 13.79 26.19
CA ALA A 102 3.34 14.23 27.47
C ALA A 102 4.38 14.92 28.35
N ARG A 103 5.60 14.38 28.43
CA ARG A 103 6.72 15.03 29.14
C ARG A 103 7.18 16.33 28.50
N ALA A 104 7.12 16.46 27.17
CA ALA A 104 7.42 17.70 26.47
C ALA A 104 6.32 18.75 26.68
N ALA A 105 5.06 18.34 26.74
CA ALA A 105 3.93 19.25 26.95
C ALA A 105 3.90 19.86 28.36
N ARG A 106 4.32 19.11 29.39
CA ARG A 106 4.34 19.54 30.80
C ARG A 106 5.31 20.71 31.06
N GLY A 107 4.89 21.63 31.91
CA GLY A 107 5.75 22.66 32.47
C GLY A 107 6.78 22.06 33.43
N ARG A 108 7.96 22.68 33.52
CA ARG A 108 9.06 22.34 34.44
C ARG A 108 9.68 23.63 34.98
N SER A 109 10.59 23.52 35.95
CA SER A 109 11.31 24.67 36.52
C SER A 109 12.09 25.51 35.50
N ASP A 110 12.48 24.91 34.37
CA ASP A 110 13.26 25.51 33.29
C ASP A 110 12.43 25.89 32.06
N ARG A 111 11.14 25.53 32.01
CA ARG A 111 10.28 25.76 30.84
C ARG A 111 8.79 25.81 31.18
N ASP A 112 8.08 26.74 30.56
CA ASP A 112 6.63 26.83 30.68
C ASP A 112 5.93 25.65 29.98
N GLN A 113 4.71 25.35 30.43
CA GLN A 113 3.84 24.37 29.81
C GLN A 113 3.55 24.75 28.34
N ALA A 114 3.37 23.76 27.46
CA ALA A 114 2.96 24.03 26.09
C ALA A 114 1.55 24.66 26.07
N GLY A 115 1.33 25.63 25.20
CA GLY A 115 0.01 26.27 25.07
C GLY A 115 -1.02 25.38 24.38
N PHE A 116 -0.59 24.50 23.47
CA PHE A 116 -1.41 23.48 22.82
C PHE A 116 -0.52 22.42 22.14
N VAL A 117 -1.15 21.32 21.73
CA VAL A 117 -0.59 20.34 20.78
C VAL A 117 -1.41 20.40 19.49
N LEU A 118 -0.75 20.46 18.34
CA LEU A 118 -1.38 20.37 17.03
C LEU A 118 -1.04 19.03 16.37
N VAL A 119 -2.06 18.21 16.12
CA VAL A 119 -1.94 17.01 15.29
C VAL A 119 -2.01 17.41 13.82
N LEU A 120 -0.98 17.07 13.04
CA LEU A 120 -0.86 17.49 11.64
C LEU A 120 -1.00 16.30 10.69
N SER A 121 -2.15 16.20 10.02
CA SER A 121 -2.51 15.08 9.15
C SER A 121 -2.77 13.76 9.90
N ASP A 122 -3.59 12.92 9.27
CA ASP A 122 -3.94 11.54 9.62
C ASP A 122 -4.00 11.29 11.13
N VAL A 123 -5.06 11.82 11.74
CA VAL A 123 -5.27 11.69 13.19
C VAL A 123 -5.52 10.23 13.55
N ILE A 124 -6.38 9.54 12.79
CA ILE A 124 -6.79 8.16 13.09
C ILE A 124 -6.63 7.24 11.89
N TYR A 125 -5.80 6.22 12.07
CA TYR A 125 -5.65 5.10 11.15
C TYR A 125 -6.55 3.90 11.49
N PRO A 126 -6.95 3.09 10.49
CA PRO A 126 -6.61 3.22 9.07
C PRO A 126 -7.59 4.10 8.25
N SER A 127 -8.70 4.54 8.83
CA SER A 127 -9.81 5.12 8.06
C SER A 127 -10.59 6.25 8.73
N GLY A 128 -10.08 6.85 9.82
CA GLY A 128 -10.81 7.92 10.51
C GLY A 128 -12.10 7.46 11.20
N ASN A 129 -12.23 6.16 11.48
CA ASN A 129 -13.44 5.62 12.08
C ASN A 129 -13.63 6.21 13.49
N VAL A 130 -14.85 6.65 13.80
CA VAL A 130 -15.16 7.25 15.11
C VAL A 130 -14.80 6.32 16.27
N ASN A 131 -14.98 5.00 16.13
CA ASN A 131 -14.69 4.01 17.19
C ASN A 131 -13.19 3.74 17.40
N ASP A 132 -12.35 4.21 16.48
CA ASP A 132 -10.91 4.06 16.57
C ASP A 132 -10.24 5.19 17.37
N TYR A 133 -10.98 6.25 17.72
CA TYR A 133 -10.49 7.32 18.59
C TYR A 133 -10.16 6.85 20.01
N VAL A 134 -10.86 5.84 20.55
CA VAL A 134 -10.53 5.29 21.89
C VAL A 134 -9.09 4.80 21.93
N ASP A 135 -8.72 3.94 20.98
CA ASP A 135 -7.40 3.30 20.95
C ASP A 135 -6.32 4.16 20.29
N GLY A 136 -6.69 5.04 19.36
CA GLY A 136 -5.76 5.87 18.59
C GLY A 136 -5.59 7.30 19.08
N PHE A 137 -6.47 7.81 19.94
CA PHE A 137 -6.36 9.17 20.47
C PHE A 137 -6.43 9.20 21.99
N TYR A 138 -7.48 8.63 22.58
CA TYR A 138 -7.73 8.75 24.01
C TYR A 138 -6.76 7.93 24.86
N LYS A 139 -6.63 6.63 24.63
CA LYS A 139 -5.66 5.79 25.37
C LYS A 139 -4.21 6.32 25.30
N PRO A 140 -3.66 6.76 24.16
CA PRO A 140 -2.30 7.25 24.09
C PRO A 140 -2.13 8.69 24.60
N TYR A 141 -3.10 9.60 24.44
CA TYR A 141 -2.88 11.03 24.75
C TYR A 141 -3.75 11.59 25.88
N ARG A 142 -4.84 10.90 26.23
CA ARG A 142 -5.85 11.28 27.24
C ARG A 142 -6.27 10.08 28.10
N SER A 143 -5.31 9.25 28.48
CA SER A 143 -5.55 8.04 29.28
C SER A 143 -6.24 8.32 30.62
N ASN A 144 -6.12 9.55 31.13
CA ASN A 144 -6.81 10.07 32.31
C ASN A 144 -8.33 10.23 32.12
N ARG A 145 -8.83 10.26 30.88
CA ARG A 145 -10.26 10.39 30.55
C ARG A 145 -10.91 9.07 30.14
N VAL A 146 -10.17 7.97 30.12
CA VAL A 146 -10.71 6.66 29.73
C VAL A 146 -11.05 5.86 30.98
N GLU A 147 -12.33 5.59 31.17
CA GLU A 147 -12.82 4.73 32.25
C GLU A 147 -12.53 3.24 31.97
N GLY A 148 -12.36 2.45 33.03
CA GLY A 148 -12.26 0.99 32.93
C GLY A 148 -10.92 0.43 32.46
N LEU A 149 -9.89 1.27 32.26
CA LEU A 149 -8.53 0.82 31.95
C LEU A 149 -7.94 -0.01 33.10
N GLN A 150 -7.29 -1.11 32.75
CA GLN A 150 -6.68 -2.05 33.68
C GLN A 150 -5.27 -1.64 34.11
N ALA A 151 -4.57 -0.84 33.30
CA ALA A 151 -3.24 -0.36 33.61
C ALA A 151 -3.21 0.50 34.90
N PRO A 152 -2.17 0.39 35.74
CA PRO A 152 -2.02 1.23 36.92
C PRO A 152 -2.05 2.73 36.58
N ALA A 153 -2.63 3.56 37.45
CA ALA A 153 -2.70 5.02 37.25
C ALA A 153 -1.30 5.62 37.00
N GLU A 154 -0.31 5.20 37.78
CA GLU A 154 1.10 5.60 37.64
C GLU A 154 1.67 5.39 36.23
N VAL A 155 1.23 4.33 35.55
CA VAL A 155 1.63 4.03 34.17
C VAL A 155 0.84 4.89 33.19
N ARG A 156 -0.47 5.01 33.39
CA ARG A 156 -1.38 5.77 32.50
C ARG A 156 -1.09 7.27 32.53
N ASP A 157 -0.81 7.83 33.70
CA ASP A 157 -0.57 9.26 33.91
C ASP A 157 0.66 9.77 33.16
N GLU A 158 1.60 8.88 32.82
CA GLU A 158 2.78 9.21 32.01
C GLU A 158 2.45 9.41 30.52
N PHE A 159 1.31 8.89 30.05
CA PHE A 159 0.82 9.03 28.67
C PHE A 159 -0.13 10.23 28.54
N ALA A 160 -0.82 10.61 29.62
CA ALA A 160 -1.77 11.71 29.60
C ALA A 160 -1.07 13.06 29.37
N LEU A 161 -1.44 13.72 28.28
CA LEU A 161 -1.21 15.15 28.08
C LEU A 161 -1.90 15.94 29.21
N PRO A 162 -1.32 17.06 29.70
CA PRO A 162 -1.96 17.86 30.74
C PRO A 162 -3.36 18.32 30.31
N GLU A 163 -4.32 18.34 31.24
CA GLU A 163 -5.73 18.56 30.92
C GLU A 163 -6.01 19.94 30.34
N ASN A 164 -5.26 20.94 30.77
CA ASN A 164 -5.33 22.33 30.30
C ASN A 164 -4.52 22.61 29.03
N VAL A 165 -3.89 21.59 28.43
CA VAL A 165 -3.23 21.72 27.11
C VAL A 165 -4.20 21.22 26.05
N PRO A 166 -4.88 22.09 25.28
CA PRO A 166 -5.80 21.64 24.23
C PRO A 166 -5.06 20.95 23.09
N VAL A 167 -5.77 20.03 22.42
CA VAL A 167 -5.29 19.35 21.22
C VAL A 167 -6.12 19.81 20.03
N TYR A 168 -5.46 20.44 19.07
CA TYR A 168 -6.02 20.77 17.77
C TYR A 168 -5.55 19.76 16.73
N ALA A 169 -6.26 19.64 15.62
CA ALA A 169 -5.91 18.72 14.56
C ALA A 169 -6.25 19.26 13.16
N VAL A 170 -5.40 18.93 12.19
CA VAL A 170 -5.64 19.08 10.76
C VAL A 170 -5.87 17.68 10.19
N PRO A 171 -6.99 17.41 9.49
CA PRO A 171 -7.24 16.07 8.98
C PRO A 171 -6.35 15.74 7.79
N GLY A 172 -5.97 14.46 7.68
CA GLY A 172 -5.33 13.90 6.50
C GLY A 172 -6.28 13.02 5.68
N ASN A 173 -5.76 12.37 4.64
CA ASN A 173 -6.58 11.51 3.78
C ASN A 173 -7.20 10.34 4.55
N HIS A 174 -6.53 9.80 5.56
CA HIS A 174 -7.08 8.67 6.34
C HIS A 174 -8.32 9.07 7.12
N ASP A 175 -8.40 10.30 7.63
CA ASP A 175 -9.58 10.81 8.34
C ASP A 175 -10.80 10.95 7.41
N TRP A 176 -10.55 11.17 6.12
CA TRP A 176 -11.56 11.33 5.09
C TRP A 176 -12.17 10.02 4.57
N TYR A 177 -11.57 8.86 4.88
CA TYR A 177 -12.10 7.58 4.42
C TYR A 177 -13.47 7.24 5.03
N ASP A 178 -13.84 7.86 6.16
CA ASP A 178 -15.21 7.85 6.69
C ASP A 178 -15.92 9.21 6.49
N GLY A 179 -15.61 9.92 5.39
CA GLY A 179 -16.24 11.20 5.06
C GLY A 179 -16.02 12.30 6.12
N LEU A 180 -14.93 12.21 6.87
CA LEU A 180 -14.55 13.08 7.97
C LEU A 180 -15.47 13.00 9.21
N TYR A 181 -16.34 11.99 9.30
CA TYR A 181 -17.31 11.88 10.39
C TYR A 181 -16.67 11.75 11.78
N GLY A 182 -15.68 10.86 11.95
CA GLY A 182 -15.00 10.67 13.24
C GLY A 182 -14.26 11.92 13.69
N PHE A 183 -13.59 12.59 12.76
CA PHE A 183 -12.92 13.87 13.02
C PHE A 183 -13.91 14.97 13.40
N ALA A 184 -15.03 15.10 12.67
CA ALA A 184 -16.07 16.07 13.00
C ALA A 184 -16.67 15.80 14.39
N HIS A 185 -16.94 14.53 14.69
CA HIS A 185 -17.42 14.10 16.00
C HIS A 185 -16.45 14.53 17.11
N GLN A 186 -15.14 14.37 16.89
CA GLN A 186 -14.12 14.68 17.89
C GLN A 186 -13.87 16.18 18.08
N PHE A 187 -13.55 16.89 16.99
CA PHE A 187 -12.96 18.23 17.06
C PHE A 187 -13.93 19.36 16.71
N LEU A 188 -15.03 19.08 16.01
CA LEU A 188 -15.92 20.12 15.47
C LEU A 188 -17.21 20.29 16.27
N TYR A 189 -17.75 19.23 16.86
CA TYR A 189 -19.06 19.25 17.54
C TYR A 189 -18.91 19.00 19.03
N ALA A 190 -19.79 19.51 19.88
CA ALA A 190 -19.73 19.24 21.32
C ALA A 190 -20.12 17.79 21.66
N ALA A 191 -19.66 17.27 22.80
CA ALA A 191 -20.03 15.93 23.28
C ALA A 191 -21.55 15.73 23.41
N GLU A 192 -22.25 16.76 23.89
CA GLU A 192 -23.71 16.78 24.06
C GLU A 192 -24.49 16.90 22.76
N GLN A 193 -23.84 17.32 21.68
CA GLN A 193 -24.45 17.61 20.39
C GLN A 193 -23.66 16.93 19.27
N PRO A 194 -23.57 15.58 19.27
CA PRO A 194 -22.80 14.86 18.27
C PRO A 194 -23.37 15.13 16.86
N PRO A 195 -22.51 15.17 15.84
CA PRO A 195 -22.94 15.44 14.47
C PRO A 195 -23.74 14.27 13.90
N THR A 196 -24.66 14.58 13.00
CA THR A 196 -25.35 13.60 12.15
C THR A 196 -24.63 13.44 10.83
N TRP A 197 -24.46 12.22 10.35
CA TRP A 197 -23.89 11.96 9.02
C TRP A 197 -24.79 12.52 7.91
N PRO A 198 -24.31 13.42 7.03
CA PRO A 198 -25.11 14.02 5.94
C PRO A 198 -25.25 13.08 4.74
N GLY A 199 -25.93 11.95 4.91
CA GLY A 199 -26.04 10.90 3.88
C GLY A 199 -26.61 11.36 2.54
N VAL A 200 -27.36 12.47 2.52
CA VAL A 200 -27.90 13.08 1.29
C VAL A 200 -26.82 13.59 0.33
N LEU A 201 -25.64 13.99 0.84
CA LEU A 201 -24.54 14.52 0.02
C LEU A 201 -23.83 13.44 -0.81
N LEU A 202 -24.07 12.15 -0.51
CA LEU A 202 -23.63 11.06 -1.38
C LEU A 202 -24.34 11.09 -2.74
N ALA A 203 -25.49 11.75 -2.86
CA ALA A 203 -26.14 11.95 -4.15
C ALA A 203 -25.28 12.87 -5.04
N PRO A 204 -25.16 12.57 -6.33
CA PRO A 204 -24.33 13.34 -7.25
C PRO A 204 -24.87 14.76 -7.48
N SER A 205 -24.02 15.65 -7.99
CA SER A 205 -24.39 17.02 -8.38
C SER A 205 -25.37 17.10 -9.56
N PHE A 206 -25.68 15.98 -10.21
CA PHE A 206 -26.54 15.85 -11.39
C PHE A 206 -26.18 16.78 -12.58
N ASP A 207 -24.99 17.37 -12.58
CA ASP A 207 -24.53 18.27 -13.63
C ASP A 207 -24.26 17.48 -14.93
N ASP A 208 -24.81 17.97 -16.04
CA ASP A 208 -24.77 17.32 -17.35
C ASP A 208 -23.43 17.47 -18.07
N GLY A 209 -22.51 18.29 -17.53
CA GLY A 209 -21.18 18.53 -18.11
C GLY A 209 -20.20 17.35 -18.06
N LEU A 210 -20.45 16.32 -17.25
CA LEU A 210 -19.54 15.17 -17.13
C LEU A 210 -19.59 14.26 -18.36
N GLY A 211 -18.42 13.97 -18.95
CA GLY A 211 -18.26 12.90 -19.92
C GLY A 211 -18.63 11.50 -19.36
N LEU A 212 -18.90 10.54 -20.26
CA LEU A 212 -19.42 9.22 -19.89
C LEU A 212 -18.51 8.46 -18.90
N GLY A 213 -17.20 8.44 -19.13
CA GLY A 213 -16.23 7.75 -18.27
C GLY A 213 -16.19 8.30 -16.83
N PRO A 214 -15.89 9.61 -16.64
CA PRO A 214 -15.94 10.27 -15.33
C PRO A 214 -17.28 10.09 -14.61
N ARG A 215 -18.40 10.17 -15.34
CA ARG A 215 -19.74 9.97 -14.78
C ARG A 215 -19.92 8.55 -14.22
N ILE A 216 -19.52 7.52 -14.96
CA ILE A 216 -19.57 6.13 -14.47
C ILE A 216 -18.73 5.96 -13.21
N ARG A 217 -17.51 6.52 -13.20
CA ARG A 217 -16.60 6.46 -12.05
C ARG A 217 -17.20 7.14 -10.83
N ASP A 218 -17.80 8.32 -11.00
CA ASP A 218 -18.46 9.06 -9.92
C ASP A 218 -19.64 8.28 -9.33
N ARG A 219 -20.54 7.76 -10.18
CA ARG A 219 -21.68 6.97 -9.70
C ARG A 219 -21.24 5.69 -8.99
N PHE A 220 -20.22 5.02 -9.52
CA PHE A 220 -19.64 3.85 -8.86
C PHE A 220 -19.13 4.21 -7.46
N GLY A 221 -18.32 5.27 -7.35
CA GLY A 221 -17.78 5.75 -6.09
C GLY A 221 -18.87 6.07 -5.07
N ARG A 222 -19.91 6.82 -5.46
CA ARG A 222 -21.04 7.22 -4.58
C ARG A 222 -21.90 6.03 -4.13
N ILE A 223 -22.18 5.09 -5.04
CA ILE A 223 -22.96 3.88 -4.72
C ILE A 223 -22.16 2.97 -3.77
N MET A 224 -20.87 2.78 -4.04
CA MET A 224 -20.02 1.86 -3.28
C MET A 224 -19.40 2.48 -2.03
N TRP A 225 -19.51 3.80 -1.85
CA TRP A 225 -18.96 4.53 -0.70
C TRP A 225 -19.29 3.86 0.63
N ARG A 226 -18.28 3.57 1.45
CA ARG A 226 -18.50 3.07 2.80
C ARG A 226 -19.03 4.21 3.67
N THR A 227 -20.19 4.02 4.28
CA THR A 227 -20.74 4.99 5.23
C THR A 227 -20.04 4.86 6.58
N PRO A 228 -19.95 5.94 7.37
CA PRO A 228 -19.33 5.92 8.69
C PRO A 228 -20.03 4.94 9.63
N SER A 229 -19.28 4.42 10.61
CA SER A 229 -19.84 3.62 11.71
C SER A 229 -20.56 4.53 12.71
N GLU A 230 -21.55 3.98 13.41
CA GLU A 230 -22.14 4.65 14.56
C GLU A 230 -21.15 4.63 15.74
N PRO A 231 -21.11 5.69 16.57
CA PRO A 231 -20.27 5.70 17.77
C PRO A 231 -20.70 4.60 18.75
N ASP A 232 -19.74 3.77 19.17
CA ASP A 232 -19.95 2.78 20.22
C ASP A 232 -20.06 3.45 21.60
N ASP A 233 -20.75 2.82 22.55
CA ASP A 233 -20.94 3.33 23.91
C ASP A 233 -19.61 3.66 24.63
N THR A 234 -18.48 3.08 24.22
CA THR A 234 -17.14 3.33 24.79
C THR A 234 -16.51 4.66 24.36
N ASN A 235 -16.97 5.25 23.25
CA ASN A 235 -16.48 6.54 22.77
C ASN A 235 -17.01 7.72 23.59
N ALA A 236 -18.24 7.59 24.09
CA ALA A 236 -18.85 8.64 24.88
C ALA A 236 -18.06 8.88 26.18
N PRO A 237 -17.78 7.89 27.06
CA PRO A 237 -17.01 8.06 28.29
C PRO A 237 -15.64 8.69 28.07
N ALA A 238 -14.89 8.26 27.05
CA ALA A 238 -13.55 8.76 26.77
C ALA A 238 -13.52 10.28 26.49
N ARG A 239 -14.65 10.84 26.03
CA ARG A 239 -14.84 12.26 25.77
C ARG A 239 -15.18 13.08 27.02
N TRP A 240 -15.80 12.46 28.02
CA TRP A 240 -16.19 13.10 29.27
C TRP A 240 -15.02 13.05 30.26
N GLY A 241 -14.33 14.18 30.44
CA GLY A 241 -13.71 14.46 31.74
C GLY A 241 -14.81 14.88 32.72
N GLU A 242 -14.63 14.66 34.03
CA GLU A 242 -15.57 15.24 35.00
C GLU A 242 -15.63 16.76 34.79
N PRO A 243 -16.83 17.36 34.64
CA PRO A 243 -16.95 18.81 34.57
C PRO A 243 -16.41 19.42 35.86
N GLU A 244 -15.77 20.60 35.77
CA GLU A 244 -15.37 21.30 36.97
C GLU A 244 -16.62 21.57 37.84
N PRO A 245 -16.48 21.58 39.18
CA PRO A 245 -17.61 21.74 40.11
C PRO A 245 -18.48 22.98 39.84
N ASP A 246 -17.93 23.99 39.16
CA ASP A 246 -18.59 25.26 38.83
C ASP A 246 -19.36 25.24 37.51
N GLY A 247 -19.46 24.08 36.83
CA GLY A 247 -20.26 23.91 35.61
C GLY A 247 -19.58 24.38 34.33
N ASP A 248 -18.29 24.72 34.40
CA ASP A 248 -17.49 25.03 33.22
C ASP A 248 -17.17 23.74 32.44
N PRO A 249 -17.33 23.75 31.10
CA PRO A 249 -17.04 22.58 30.29
C PRO A 249 -15.53 22.27 30.33
N ALA A 250 -15.17 20.99 30.29
CA ALA A 250 -13.77 20.54 30.36
C ALA A 250 -12.88 21.30 29.34
N PRO A 251 -11.60 21.61 29.64
CA PRO A 251 -10.75 22.52 28.85
C PRO A 251 -10.58 22.24 27.34
N GLU A 252 -11.00 21.07 26.84
CA GLU A 252 -11.10 20.78 25.39
C GLU A 252 -12.40 21.27 24.75
N ALA A 253 -13.21 22.08 25.47
CA ALA A 253 -14.45 22.66 24.98
C ALA A 253 -14.26 23.66 23.81
N GLN A 254 -13.03 24.12 23.52
CA GLN A 254 -12.78 24.97 22.37
C GLN A 254 -12.76 24.15 21.07
N LEU A 255 -13.95 23.90 20.54
CA LEU A 255 -14.16 23.20 19.28
C LEU A 255 -13.56 23.99 18.12
N GLN A 256 -12.95 23.27 17.18
CA GLN A 256 -12.47 23.89 15.95
C GLN A 256 -13.67 24.37 15.11
N PRO A 257 -13.53 25.49 14.40
CA PRO A 257 -14.63 26.06 13.63
C PRO A 257 -14.92 25.28 12.35
N ALA A 258 -13.91 24.60 11.80
CA ALA A 258 -13.97 23.83 10.57
C ALA A 258 -12.75 22.88 10.46
N PRO A 259 -12.69 22.00 9.44
CA PRO A 259 -11.51 21.18 9.14
C PRO A 259 -10.25 21.99 8.80
N TYR A 260 -10.41 23.25 8.38
CA TYR A 260 -9.36 24.22 8.09
C TYR A 260 -9.63 25.50 8.89
N PHE A 261 -8.59 26.11 9.46
CA PHE A 261 -8.72 27.23 10.39
C PHE A 261 -7.38 27.94 10.60
N VAL A 262 -7.39 29.04 11.33
CA VAL A 262 -6.22 29.77 11.78
C VAL A 262 -6.08 29.65 13.30
N ILE A 263 -4.88 29.42 13.81
CA ILE A 263 -4.55 29.67 15.22
C ILE A 263 -3.75 30.97 15.29
N GLU A 264 -4.29 31.96 15.99
CA GLU A 264 -3.66 33.25 16.21
C GLU A 264 -2.88 33.22 17.53
N THR A 265 -1.58 32.89 17.46
CA THR A 265 -0.68 32.85 18.63
C THR A 265 -0.11 34.23 18.95
N GLU A 266 0.74 34.36 19.97
CA GLU A 266 1.31 35.66 20.35
C GLU A 266 2.10 36.31 19.20
N HIS A 267 3.03 35.57 18.59
CA HIS A 267 3.99 36.13 17.61
C HIS A 267 3.78 35.64 16.17
N VAL A 268 3.11 34.52 15.96
CA VAL A 268 2.90 33.94 14.61
C VAL A 268 1.45 33.51 14.40
N ARG A 269 1.06 33.38 13.13
CA ARG A 269 -0.23 32.83 12.72
C ARG A 269 -0.04 31.45 12.10
N LEU A 270 -0.72 30.44 12.63
CA LEU A 270 -0.72 29.10 12.04
C LEU A 270 -1.93 28.96 11.13
N VAL A 271 -1.71 28.79 9.84
CA VAL A 271 -2.77 28.66 8.82
C VAL A 271 -2.93 27.18 8.48
N CYS A 272 -4.00 26.56 8.97
CA CYS A 272 -4.27 25.13 8.81
C CYS A 272 -5.20 24.88 7.63
N ILE A 273 -4.77 24.10 6.64
CA ILE A 273 -5.55 23.72 5.45
C ILE A 273 -5.86 22.22 5.44
N ASP A 274 -7.03 21.86 4.94
CA ASP A 274 -7.50 20.49 4.78
C ASP A 274 -7.44 20.07 3.31
N THR A 275 -6.59 19.08 3.03
CA THR A 275 -6.27 18.59 1.69
C THR A 275 -7.09 17.37 1.23
N GLY A 276 -8.10 16.93 2.00
CA GLY A 276 -8.99 15.86 1.56
C GLY A 276 -8.30 14.51 1.32
N ILE A 277 -8.91 13.68 0.46
CA ILE A 277 -8.38 12.35 0.07
C ILE A 277 -7.24 12.49 -0.95
N ASP A 278 -7.42 13.33 -1.96
CA ASP A 278 -6.57 13.40 -3.15
C ASP A 278 -5.45 14.43 -3.04
N GLY A 279 -5.42 15.25 -1.98
CA GLY A 279 -4.45 16.33 -1.83
C GLY A 279 -4.93 17.66 -2.42
N SER A 280 -6.24 17.83 -2.65
CA SER A 280 -6.83 19.06 -3.20
C SER A 280 -7.57 19.89 -2.16
N ILE A 281 -7.66 21.20 -2.41
CA ILE A 281 -8.55 22.11 -1.67
C ILE A 281 -9.65 22.62 -2.59
N ASP A 282 -10.82 22.92 -2.03
CA ASP A 282 -11.91 23.55 -2.80
C ASP A 282 -11.70 25.06 -2.98
N GLN A 283 -12.49 25.65 -3.88
CA GLN A 283 -12.41 27.08 -4.18
C GLN A 283 -12.72 27.95 -2.96
N ALA A 284 -13.66 27.54 -2.10
CA ALA A 284 -14.02 28.30 -0.91
C ALA A 284 -12.84 28.40 0.08
N GLN A 285 -12.11 27.30 0.27
CA GLN A 285 -10.89 27.27 1.07
C GLN A 285 -9.75 28.06 0.41
N MET A 286 -9.62 28.03 -0.92
CA MET A 286 -8.62 28.82 -1.65
C MET A 286 -8.90 30.33 -1.56
N ASP A 287 -10.15 30.74 -1.71
CA ASP A 287 -10.59 32.13 -1.56
C ASP A 287 -10.34 32.62 -0.13
N TRP A 288 -10.66 31.78 0.87
CA TRP A 288 -10.34 32.05 2.27
C TRP A 288 -8.83 32.20 2.49
N LEU A 289 -8.02 31.27 2.00
CA LEU A 289 -6.55 31.31 2.13
C LEU A 289 -5.97 32.60 1.53
N THR A 290 -6.46 33.00 0.35
CA THR A 290 -6.03 34.23 -0.33
C THR A 290 -6.52 35.49 0.38
N SER A 291 -7.63 35.40 1.11
CA SER A 291 -8.17 36.51 1.91
C SER A 291 -7.39 36.78 3.20
N LEU A 292 -6.52 35.86 3.63
CA LEU A 292 -5.66 36.03 4.80
C LEU A 292 -4.58 37.08 4.50
N GLY A 293 -4.96 38.36 4.54
CA GLY A 293 -4.10 39.51 4.26
C GLY A 293 -2.90 39.65 5.21
N GLU A 294 -2.15 40.74 5.06
CA GLU A 294 -0.93 41.03 5.82
C GLU A 294 -1.14 41.05 7.35
N GLY A 295 -0.06 40.80 8.11
CA GLY A 295 -0.09 40.75 9.57
C GLY A 295 1.11 40.02 10.15
N LYS A 296 0.93 39.28 11.24
CA LYS A 296 1.98 38.44 11.83
C LYS A 296 2.53 37.44 10.80
N PRO A 297 3.82 37.02 10.93
CA PRO A 297 4.37 35.95 10.12
C PRO A 297 3.50 34.69 10.15
N LYS A 298 3.28 34.09 8.98
CA LYS A 298 2.39 32.93 8.80
C LYS A 298 3.17 31.65 8.59
N ILE A 299 2.71 30.58 9.21
CA ILE A 299 3.18 29.21 8.96
C ILE A 299 2.01 28.44 8.38
N LEU A 300 2.15 27.91 7.15
CA LEU A 300 1.16 27.01 6.59
C LEU A 300 1.31 25.63 7.23
N MET A 301 0.22 25.11 7.77
CA MET A 301 0.06 23.75 8.29
C MET A 301 -0.85 23.00 7.32
N THR A 302 -0.36 21.94 6.69
CA THR A 302 -1.11 21.20 5.64
C THR A 302 -1.11 19.70 5.93
N GLY A 303 -2.18 18.99 5.55
CA GLY A 303 -2.20 17.52 5.60
C GLY A 303 -1.07 16.93 4.77
N LYS A 304 -1.02 17.28 3.48
CA LYS A 304 0.06 16.85 2.57
C LYS A 304 1.11 17.94 2.35
N PRO A 305 2.42 17.62 2.43
CA PRO A 305 3.49 18.60 2.33
C PRO A 305 3.63 19.11 0.89
N LEU A 306 3.81 20.43 0.75
CA LEU A 306 4.02 21.07 -0.55
C LEU A 306 5.39 20.76 -1.16
N VAL A 307 6.40 20.46 -0.32
CA VAL A 307 7.74 20.05 -0.75
C VAL A 307 8.13 18.81 0.03
N VAL A 308 8.36 17.70 -0.68
CA VAL A 308 8.70 16.41 -0.07
C VAL A 308 9.42 15.48 -1.05
N ASN A 309 10.38 14.72 -0.53
CA ASN A 309 11.24 13.82 -1.30
C ASN A 309 12.03 14.53 -2.41
N GLY A 310 12.36 15.81 -2.19
CA GLY A 310 13.21 16.62 -3.07
C GLY A 310 12.47 17.33 -4.21
N GLY A 311 11.13 17.33 -4.20
CA GLY A 311 10.32 17.98 -5.23
C GLY A 311 9.07 18.64 -4.69
N VAL A 312 8.56 19.62 -5.44
CA VAL A 312 7.28 20.28 -5.18
C VAL A 312 6.13 19.34 -5.54
N ARG A 313 5.14 19.22 -4.66
CA ARG A 313 3.90 18.48 -4.87
C ARG A 313 2.78 19.44 -5.24
N THR A 314 1.91 18.98 -6.12
CA THR A 314 0.71 19.71 -6.54
C THR A 314 -0.36 19.61 -5.46
N CYS A 315 -0.88 20.74 -5.00
CA CYS A 315 -2.07 20.88 -4.19
C CYS A 315 -3.15 21.58 -5.04
N SER A 316 -3.80 20.80 -5.90
CA SER A 316 -4.68 21.35 -6.93
C SER A 316 -5.95 21.98 -6.38
N VAL A 317 -6.47 22.98 -7.09
CA VAL A 317 -7.81 23.54 -6.91
C VAL A 317 -8.67 23.14 -8.12
N PRO A 318 -9.93 22.70 -7.94
CA PRO A 318 -10.83 22.37 -9.05
C PRO A 318 -10.88 23.49 -10.10
N GLY A 319 -10.55 23.17 -11.36
CA GLY A 319 -10.51 24.14 -12.46
C GLY A 319 -9.14 24.77 -12.75
N GLU A 320 -8.17 24.68 -11.83
CA GLU A 320 -6.79 25.19 -11.99
C GLU A 320 -5.74 24.07 -12.22
N GLN A 321 -6.16 22.91 -12.73
CA GLN A 321 -5.28 21.77 -12.95
C GLN A 321 -4.18 22.06 -13.99
N GLY A 322 -2.93 21.72 -13.66
CA GLY A 322 -1.77 21.87 -14.56
C GLY A 322 -1.14 23.25 -14.57
N THR A 323 -1.51 24.13 -13.63
CA THR A 323 -0.82 25.41 -13.40
C THR A 323 0.54 25.18 -12.74
N VAL A 324 1.56 25.94 -13.17
CA VAL A 324 2.92 25.90 -12.61
C VAL A 324 3.40 27.34 -12.35
N PRO A 325 3.79 27.70 -11.11
CA PRO A 325 3.71 26.89 -9.90
C PRO A 325 2.25 26.59 -9.51
N ASP A 326 2.08 25.54 -8.71
CA ASP A 326 0.79 25.10 -8.17
C ASP A 326 0.05 26.25 -7.42
N PRO A 327 -1.30 26.32 -7.44
CA PRO A 327 -2.03 27.49 -6.91
C PRO A 327 -1.76 27.79 -5.44
N VAL A 328 -1.69 26.76 -4.59
CA VAL A 328 -1.41 26.95 -3.15
C VAL A 328 0.04 27.35 -2.95
N TYR A 329 0.97 26.69 -3.66
CA TYR A 329 2.39 27.05 -3.62
C TYR A 329 2.61 28.51 -4.05
N ARG A 330 1.92 28.97 -5.09
CA ARG A 330 1.97 30.37 -5.59
C ARG A 330 1.58 31.37 -4.50
N VAL A 331 0.54 31.07 -3.72
CA VAL A 331 0.10 31.95 -2.62
C VAL A 331 1.13 31.97 -1.49
N VAL A 332 1.62 30.82 -1.03
CA VAL A 332 2.57 30.81 0.09
C VAL A 332 3.98 31.27 -0.28
N ALA A 333 4.36 31.18 -1.56
CA ALA A 333 5.63 31.69 -2.05
C ALA A 333 5.60 33.20 -2.32
N ASP A 334 4.42 33.83 -2.36
CA ASP A 334 4.29 35.28 -2.53
C ASP A 334 4.69 36.00 -1.24
N PRO A 335 5.78 36.81 -1.24
CA PRO A 335 6.21 37.56 -0.06
C PRO A 335 5.14 38.50 0.50
N ALA A 336 4.21 39.01 -0.32
CA ALA A 336 3.10 39.85 0.14
C ALA A 336 2.12 39.09 1.04
N GLN A 337 2.11 37.76 0.96
CA GLN A 337 1.28 36.91 1.83
C GLN A 337 1.94 36.64 3.19
N GLY A 338 3.22 36.96 3.39
CA GLY A 338 3.89 36.88 4.69
C GLY A 338 4.06 35.47 5.27
N PHE A 339 4.07 34.44 4.41
CA PHE A 339 4.39 33.07 4.82
C PHE A 339 5.90 32.88 4.96
N VAL A 340 6.32 32.22 6.04
CA VAL A 340 7.75 32.01 6.37
C VAL A 340 8.12 30.54 6.44
N ALA A 341 7.15 29.67 6.66
CA ALA A 341 7.33 28.23 6.58
C ALA A 341 6.06 27.51 6.11
N THR A 342 6.24 26.31 5.57
CA THR A 342 5.19 25.33 5.32
C THR A 342 5.55 24.04 6.03
N ILE A 343 4.57 23.39 6.64
CA ILE A 343 4.74 22.18 7.43
C ILE A 343 3.66 21.20 7.01
N GLY A 344 4.04 19.96 6.67
CA GLY A 344 3.09 18.91 6.29
C GLY A 344 3.36 17.54 6.91
N GLY A 345 2.29 16.74 7.03
CA GLY A 345 2.30 15.33 7.45
C GLY A 345 2.41 14.36 6.26
N ASP A 346 1.64 13.26 6.25
CA ASP A 346 1.45 12.24 5.18
C ASP A 346 2.70 11.39 4.86
N THR A 347 3.89 12.00 4.87
CA THR A 347 5.15 11.28 4.68
C THR A 347 5.78 10.99 6.03
N HIS A 348 5.91 9.70 6.37
CA HIS A 348 6.21 9.24 7.73
C HIS A 348 7.69 9.26 8.11
N ASN A 349 8.32 10.41 7.92
CA ASN A 349 9.67 10.73 8.35
C ASN A 349 9.80 12.25 8.52
N PHE A 350 10.96 12.69 9.01
CA PHE A 350 11.29 14.11 9.09
C PHE A 350 12.09 14.53 7.85
N GLN A 351 11.73 15.68 7.26
CA GLN A 351 12.52 16.32 6.21
C GLN A 351 12.53 17.83 6.41
N LEU A 352 13.68 18.46 6.22
CA LEU A 352 13.83 19.91 6.30
C LEU A 352 14.48 20.46 5.03
N TYR A 353 13.77 21.38 4.38
CA TYR A 353 14.23 22.13 3.23
C TYR A 353 14.40 23.58 3.64
N GLU A 354 15.62 24.06 3.51
CA GLU A 354 15.96 25.42 3.89
C GLU A 354 15.93 26.32 2.65
N PRO A 355 15.54 27.59 2.81
CA PRO A 355 15.61 28.55 1.72
C PRO A 355 17.06 28.86 1.34
N PRO A 356 17.29 29.32 0.09
CA PRO A 356 18.61 29.75 -0.37
C PRO A 356 19.24 30.81 0.53
N THR A 357 20.54 30.70 0.74
CA THR A 357 21.34 31.71 1.44
C THR A 357 21.77 32.79 0.45
N ASP A 358 21.45 34.04 0.75
CA ASP A 358 21.95 35.22 0.05
C ASP A 358 23.47 35.31 0.26
N THR A 359 24.23 35.30 -0.85
CA THR A 359 25.69 35.28 -0.85
C THR A 359 26.33 36.58 -0.37
N GLN A 360 25.59 37.69 -0.37
CA GLN A 360 26.09 39.00 0.05
C GLN A 360 25.79 39.29 1.52
N THR A 361 24.59 38.92 1.99
CA THR A 361 24.15 39.22 3.37
C THR A 361 24.32 38.05 4.33
N GLY A 362 24.48 36.82 3.81
CA GLY A 362 24.45 35.59 4.61
C GLY A 362 23.08 35.24 5.17
N ALA A 363 22.05 36.05 4.87
CA ALA A 363 20.68 35.82 5.31
C ALA A 363 20.00 34.79 4.39
N ARG A 364 19.13 33.94 4.95
CA ARG A 364 18.31 33.02 4.15
C ARG A 364 17.05 33.74 3.70
N ARG A 365 16.79 33.76 2.40
CA ARG A 365 15.60 34.41 1.81
C ARG A 365 14.69 33.36 1.16
N GLY A 366 13.43 33.31 1.60
CA GLY A 366 12.41 32.41 1.07
C GLY A 366 11.73 31.56 2.13
N LEU A 367 11.00 30.55 1.67
CA LEU A 367 10.14 29.71 2.50
C LEU A 367 10.89 28.50 3.04
N TRP A 368 10.74 28.23 4.33
CA TRP A 368 11.17 26.96 4.92
C TRP A 368 10.12 25.88 4.66
N HIS A 369 10.53 24.66 4.36
CA HIS A 369 9.59 23.53 4.24
C HIS A 369 9.98 22.40 5.18
N ILE A 370 9.01 21.95 5.99
CA ILE A 370 9.21 20.91 6.99
C ILE A 370 8.20 19.78 6.74
N VAL A 371 8.68 18.55 6.72
CA VAL A 371 7.85 17.33 6.71
C VAL A 371 7.96 16.71 8.09
N THR A 372 6.83 16.41 8.73
CA THR A 372 6.76 15.95 10.13
C THR A 372 5.74 14.83 10.37
N GLY A 373 5.62 13.88 9.44
CA GLY A 373 4.66 12.78 9.58
C GLY A 373 5.13 11.57 10.39
N GLY A 374 6.19 11.70 11.18
CA GLY A 374 6.77 10.58 11.92
C GLY A 374 6.20 10.37 13.32
N GLY A 375 4.99 10.83 13.64
CA GLY A 375 4.44 10.84 15.00
C GLY A 375 4.01 9.48 15.53
N GLY A 376 3.78 8.50 14.67
CA GLY A 376 3.53 7.12 15.09
C GLY A 376 3.23 6.14 13.97
N ALA A 377 2.76 6.57 12.80
CA ALA A 377 2.51 5.67 11.66
C ALA A 377 3.79 5.04 11.10
N TYR A 378 3.69 3.92 10.38
CA TYR A 378 4.85 3.19 9.81
C TYR A 378 5.90 4.10 9.16
N THR A 379 7.19 3.92 9.44
CA THR A 379 8.22 4.87 8.99
C THR A 379 8.45 4.78 7.47
N HIS A 380 8.44 5.91 6.76
CA HIS A 380 8.82 6.00 5.35
C HIS A 380 10.33 6.06 5.15
N ALA A 381 10.84 5.31 4.18
CA ALA A 381 12.25 5.30 3.83
C ALA A 381 12.79 6.67 3.36
N THR A 382 13.90 7.13 3.94
CA THR A 382 14.60 8.38 3.57
C THR A 382 15.82 8.15 2.68
N HIS A 383 16.32 6.92 2.61
CA HIS A 383 17.43 6.56 1.73
C HIS A 383 17.17 6.74 0.22
N PRO A 384 15.91 6.71 -0.28
CA PRO A 384 15.63 7.03 -1.67
C PRO A 384 15.54 8.51 -2.01
N ILE A 385 15.52 9.38 -1.00
CA ILE A 385 15.36 10.82 -1.22
C ILE A 385 16.63 11.37 -1.88
N ARG A 386 16.45 12.09 -2.99
CA ARG A 386 17.55 12.79 -3.66
C ARG A 386 18.08 13.89 -2.75
N THR A 387 19.39 13.91 -2.55
CA THR A 387 20.07 14.99 -1.82
C THR A 387 21.23 15.60 -2.61
N ALA A 388 21.33 15.26 -3.89
CA ALA A 388 22.31 15.82 -4.83
C ALA A 388 21.85 17.21 -5.31
N GLU A 389 22.78 17.99 -5.89
CA GLU A 389 22.50 19.32 -6.42
C GLU A 389 21.29 19.32 -7.39
N PRO A 390 20.54 20.44 -7.46
CA PRO A 390 19.43 20.59 -8.39
C PRO A 390 19.90 20.23 -9.80
N ASP A 391 19.19 19.32 -10.48
CA ASP A 391 19.43 19.11 -11.90
C ASP A 391 18.94 20.37 -12.61
N PRO A 392 19.78 21.14 -13.31
CA PRO A 392 19.36 22.36 -14.01
C PRO A 392 18.31 22.09 -15.10
N ARG A 393 18.03 20.81 -15.43
CA ARG A 393 16.96 20.38 -16.34
C ARG A 393 15.62 20.12 -15.64
N VAL A 394 15.58 20.19 -14.31
CA VAL A 394 14.38 20.02 -13.49
C VAL A 394 14.21 21.27 -12.62
N GLU A 395 13.43 22.23 -13.11
CA GLU A 395 13.18 23.55 -12.48
C GLU A 395 12.68 23.47 -11.02
N THR A 396 12.23 22.31 -10.55
CA THR A 396 11.49 22.14 -9.28
C THR A 396 12.15 21.16 -8.29
N THR A 397 13.48 21.08 -8.26
CA THR A 397 14.19 20.28 -7.25
C THR A 397 14.69 21.13 -6.09
N PHE A 398 14.19 20.82 -4.88
CA PHE A 398 14.66 21.40 -3.62
C PHE A 398 15.57 20.37 -2.95
N PRO A 399 16.90 20.56 -2.92
CA PRO A 399 17.77 19.61 -2.25
C PRO A 399 17.47 19.67 -0.74
N PRO A 400 17.09 18.56 -0.09
CA PRO A 400 17.01 18.54 1.36
C PRO A 400 18.41 18.72 1.93
N THR A 401 18.53 19.50 3.00
CA THR A 401 19.83 19.70 3.66
C THR A 401 20.32 18.34 4.18
N GLN A 402 21.53 17.94 3.78
CA GLN A 402 22.02 16.55 3.78
C GLN A 402 22.04 15.82 5.13
N GLU A 403 21.86 16.55 6.25
CA GLU A 403 21.91 16.07 7.65
C GLU A 403 20.55 16.17 8.37
N LYS A 404 19.53 16.76 7.75
CA LYS A 404 18.26 17.12 8.40
C LYS A 404 17.10 16.19 7.99
N LEU A 405 17.41 14.92 7.79
CA LEU A 405 16.45 13.83 7.61
C LEU A 405 16.42 12.96 8.86
N PHE A 406 15.25 12.51 9.29
CA PHE A 406 15.14 11.53 10.36
C PHE A 406 14.10 10.45 10.00
N PRO A 407 14.51 9.16 9.86
CA PRO A 407 15.88 8.65 10.00
C PRO A 407 16.83 9.24 8.95
N ARG A 408 18.13 9.32 9.26
CA ARG A 408 19.13 9.72 8.27
C ARG A 408 19.16 8.69 7.14
N SER A 409 19.48 9.11 5.91
CA SER A 409 19.45 8.21 4.73
C SER A 409 20.25 6.91 4.92
N HIS A 410 21.38 6.95 5.62
CA HIS A 410 22.18 5.74 5.87
C HIS A 410 21.56 4.82 6.94
N GLU A 411 20.93 5.38 7.98
CA GLU A 411 20.18 4.61 8.98
C GLU A 411 18.99 3.91 8.33
N SER A 412 18.24 4.66 7.51
CA SER A 412 17.12 4.14 6.73
C SER A 412 17.56 2.99 5.82
N LEU A 413 18.66 3.15 5.07
CA LEU A 413 19.16 2.09 4.18
C LEU A 413 19.53 0.83 4.96
N SER A 414 20.26 0.98 6.07
CA SER A 414 20.68 -0.17 6.90
C SER A 414 19.47 -0.89 7.50
N PHE A 415 18.54 -0.13 8.08
CA PHE A 415 17.31 -0.64 8.69
C PHE A 415 16.44 -1.42 7.68
N PHE A 416 16.09 -0.80 6.55
CA PHE A 416 15.24 -1.48 5.56
C PHE A 416 15.95 -2.65 4.87
N ALA A 417 17.26 -2.57 4.63
CA ALA A 417 18.00 -3.68 4.03
C ALA A 417 18.03 -4.90 4.95
N GLN A 418 18.19 -4.71 6.26
CA GLN A 418 18.19 -5.80 7.24
C GLN A 418 16.85 -6.55 7.29
N GLN A 419 15.75 -5.88 6.98
CA GLN A 419 14.42 -6.49 6.95
C GLN A 419 14.08 -7.10 5.58
N LEU A 420 14.31 -6.34 4.52
CA LEU A 420 13.90 -6.70 3.17
C LEU A 420 14.75 -7.85 2.61
N VAL A 421 16.08 -7.82 2.78
CA VAL A 421 16.97 -8.78 2.12
C VAL A 421 16.77 -10.21 2.65
N PRO A 422 16.72 -10.47 3.97
CA PRO A 422 16.39 -11.82 4.48
C PRO A 422 14.99 -12.27 4.05
N SER A 423 14.03 -11.35 3.95
CA SER A 423 12.67 -11.66 3.50
C SER A 423 12.64 -12.08 2.02
N ILE A 424 13.38 -11.37 1.18
CA ILE A 424 13.62 -11.74 -0.22
C ILE A 424 14.29 -13.12 -0.29
N TRP A 425 15.29 -13.40 0.55
CA TRP A 425 15.91 -14.72 0.58
C TRP A 425 14.92 -15.83 0.95
N ARG A 426 14.07 -15.63 1.96
CA ARG A 426 13.03 -16.60 2.35
C ARG A 426 12.02 -16.82 1.22
N LEU A 427 11.67 -15.76 0.50
CA LEU A 427 10.81 -15.84 -0.68
C LEU A 427 11.46 -16.64 -1.81
N MET A 428 12.74 -16.38 -2.10
CA MET A 428 13.53 -17.15 -3.06
C MET A 428 13.57 -18.64 -2.70
N LEU A 429 13.75 -18.98 -1.44
CA LEU A 429 13.69 -20.37 -0.99
C LEU A 429 12.31 -20.99 -1.23
N SER A 430 11.23 -20.25 -1.01
CA SER A 430 9.87 -20.75 -1.27
C SER A 430 9.65 -21.02 -2.77
N ILE A 431 10.18 -20.15 -3.62
CA ILE A 431 10.17 -20.32 -5.09
C ILE A 431 10.98 -21.55 -5.51
N LEU A 432 12.16 -21.78 -4.92
CA LEU A 432 12.97 -22.97 -5.19
C LEU A 432 12.25 -24.24 -4.78
N PHE A 433 11.60 -24.24 -3.60
CA PHE A 433 10.81 -25.37 -3.15
C PHE A 433 9.61 -25.61 -4.07
N PHE A 434 8.92 -24.56 -4.51
CA PHE A 434 7.87 -24.69 -5.52
C PHE A 434 8.39 -25.31 -6.83
N GLY A 435 9.52 -24.83 -7.37
CA GLY A 435 10.14 -25.40 -8.56
C GLY A 435 10.61 -26.85 -8.38
N ALA A 436 11.17 -27.18 -7.21
CA ALA A 436 11.50 -28.56 -6.84
C ALA A 436 10.23 -29.42 -6.74
N GLY A 437 9.11 -28.83 -6.31
CA GLY A 437 7.80 -29.44 -6.25
C GLY A 437 7.27 -29.77 -7.64
N LEU A 438 7.45 -28.86 -8.60
CA LEU A 438 7.09 -29.12 -9.99
C LEU A 438 7.86 -30.33 -10.54
N ALA A 439 9.18 -30.36 -10.35
CA ALA A 439 10.04 -31.46 -10.81
C ALA A 439 9.73 -32.79 -10.09
N LEU A 440 9.48 -32.74 -8.79
CA LEU A 440 9.10 -33.89 -7.99
C LEU A 440 7.71 -34.41 -8.40
N GLY A 441 6.77 -33.51 -8.72
CA GLY A 441 5.46 -33.84 -9.26
C GLY A 441 5.57 -34.56 -10.61
N THR A 442 6.43 -34.09 -11.52
CA THR A 442 6.69 -34.77 -12.82
C THR A 442 7.29 -36.15 -12.60
N TRP A 443 8.25 -36.28 -11.67
CA TRP A 443 8.82 -37.57 -11.30
C TRP A 443 7.77 -38.54 -10.73
N PHE A 444 6.83 -38.03 -9.92
CA PHE A 444 5.71 -38.82 -9.43
C PHE A 444 4.73 -39.22 -10.52
N ALA A 445 4.41 -38.32 -11.46
CA ALA A 445 3.55 -38.63 -12.61
C ALA A 445 4.15 -39.75 -13.48
N ASN A 446 5.45 -39.68 -13.76
CA ASN A 446 6.17 -40.62 -14.64
C ASN A 446 6.55 -41.97 -13.99
N GLY A 447 5.80 -42.44 -12.99
CA GLY A 447 5.99 -43.78 -12.43
C GLY A 447 7.04 -43.91 -11.31
N GLY A 448 7.59 -42.80 -10.79
CA GLY A 448 8.57 -42.80 -9.70
C GLY A 448 8.10 -43.51 -8.41
N TRP A 449 6.78 -43.67 -8.25
CA TRP A 449 6.10 -44.29 -7.13
C TRP A 449 6.24 -45.83 -7.06
N ALA A 450 6.61 -46.51 -8.15
CA ALA A 450 6.60 -47.98 -8.25
C ALA A 450 7.49 -48.72 -7.21
N ARG A 451 8.33 -47.99 -6.47
CA ARG A 451 9.27 -48.50 -5.46
C ARG A 451 8.89 -48.21 -4.00
N TRP A 452 7.81 -47.46 -3.73
CA TRP A 452 7.47 -47.00 -2.37
C TRP A 452 6.26 -47.74 -1.76
N THR A 453 6.40 -48.17 -0.51
CA THR A 453 5.35 -48.79 0.32
C THR A 453 5.24 -48.02 1.64
N LEU A 454 4.02 -47.82 2.16
CA LEU A 454 3.77 -47.08 3.42
C LEU A 454 4.43 -47.75 4.64
N TYR A 455 4.65 -49.06 4.56
CA TYR A 455 5.42 -49.90 5.46
C TYR A 455 5.91 -51.13 4.66
N PRO A 456 6.93 -51.88 5.12
CA PRO A 456 7.59 -52.92 4.32
C PRO A 456 6.68 -54.02 3.72
N SER A 457 5.48 -54.18 4.28
CA SER A 457 4.44 -55.13 3.85
C SER A 457 3.15 -54.45 3.37
N GLY A 458 3.17 -53.13 3.17
CA GLY A 458 2.00 -52.33 2.82
C GLY A 458 1.75 -52.23 1.31
N PRO A 459 0.54 -51.80 0.91
CA PRO A 459 0.23 -51.58 -0.50
C PRO A 459 1.17 -50.53 -1.11
N ARG A 460 1.48 -50.69 -2.40
CA ARG A 460 2.25 -49.71 -3.16
C ARG A 460 1.48 -48.38 -3.18
N VAL A 461 2.17 -47.30 -2.84
CA VAL A 461 1.59 -45.97 -2.82
C VAL A 461 1.60 -45.44 -4.25
N GLY A 462 0.44 -45.35 -4.91
CA GLY A 462 0.34 -44.73 -6.24
C GLY A 462 0.46 -43.19 -6.17
N PRO A 463 0.43 -42.48 -7.32
CA PRO A 463 0.48 -41.00 -7.39
C PRO A 463 -0.50 -40.33 -6.43
N GLY A 464 -1.68 -40.92 -6.26
CA GLY A 464 -2.69 -40.42 -5.35
C GLY A 464 -2.38 -40.54 -3.86
N GLY A 465 -1.63 -41.56 -3.42
CA GLY A 465 -1.25 -41.66 -2.02
C GLY A 465 -0.21 -40.62 -1.61
N VAL A 466 0.61 -40.15 -2.56
CA VAL A 466 1.54 -39.04 -2.35
C VAL A 466 0.80 -37.71 -2.25
N ALA A 467 -0.20 -37.48 -3.11
CA ALA A 467 -1.03 -36.28 -3.05
C ALA A 467 -1.82 -36.22 -1.72
N VAL A 468 -2.34 -37.36 -1.23
CA VAL A 468 -2.96 -37.47 0.11
C VAL A 468 -1.97 -37.07 1.21
N VAL A 469 -0.76 -37.64 1.21
CA VAL A 469 0.26 -37.35 2.24
C VAL A 469 0.69 -35.88 2.20
N ALA A 470 0.86 -35.32 1.00
CA ALA A 470 1.23 -33.92 0.80
C ALA A 470 0.10 -32.97 1.26
N MET A 471 -1.16 -33.34 1.03
CA MET A 471 -2.31 -32.58 1.49
C MET A 471 -2.56 -32.71 3.00
N MET A 472 -2.38 -33.91 3.57
CA MET A 472 -2.39 -34.10 5.02
C MET A 472 -1.29 -33.28 5.70
N ALA A 473 -0.12 -33.17 5.08
CA ALA A 473 0.93 -32.27 5.54
C ALA A 473 0.46 -30.80 5.49
N LEU A 474 -0.10 -30.31 4.36
CA LEU A 474 -0.67 -28.96 4.21
C LEU A 474 -1.75 -28.64 5.26
N VAL A 475 -2.62 -29.60 5.56
CA VAL A 475 -3.68 -29.47 6.57
C VAL A 475 -3.08 -29.41 7.97
N MET A 476 -2.17 -30.32 8.32
CA MET A 476 -1.48 -30.28 9.62
C MET A 476 -0.67 -28.99 9.79
N LEU A 477 -0.09 -28.47 8.69
CA LEU A 477 0.62 -27.20 8.60
C LEU A 477 -0.26 -25.98 8.89
N HIS A 478 -1.54 -26.01 8.50
CA HIS A 478 -2.52 -24.94 8.72
C HIS A 478 -3.28 -25.04 10.05
N LEU A 479 -3.27 -26.20 10.70
CA LEU A 479 -3.88 -26.43 12.02
C LEU A 479 -3.02 -25.94 13.19
N LEU A 480 -1.72 -25.70 12.96
CA LEU A 480 -0.84 -25.20 14.00
C LEU A 480 -1.08 -23.68 14.24
N PRO A 481 -1.11 -23.18 15.49
CA PRO A 481 -1.34 -21.76 15.78
C PRO A 481 -0.23 -20.86 15.24
N ARG A 482 -0.56 -19.99 14.28
CA ARG A 482 0.35 -19.01 13.68
C ARG A 482 0.36 -17.73 14.53
N ARG A 483 1.53 -17.35 15.08
CA ARG A 483 1.78 -15.98 15.58
C ARG A 483 2.77 -15.30 14.62
N PRO A 484 2.36 -14.28 13.87
CA PRO A 484 3.29 -13.45 13.10
C PRO A 484 4.32 -12.81 14.04
N GLY A 485 5.58 -12.68 13.62
CA GLY A 485 6.59 -11.87 14.34
C GLY A 485 7.82 -12.64 14.87
N ARG A 486 7.67 -13.84 15.45
CA ARG A 486 8.81 -14.64 15.97
C ARG A 486 8.68 -16.12 15.62
N THR A 487 8.88 -16.47 14.35
CA THR A 487 8.76 -17.85 13.88
C THR A 487 9.98 -18.69 14.26
N ARG A 488 9.80 -19.72 15.10
CA ARG A 488 10.79 -20.78 15.35
C ARG A 488 11.20 -21.42 14.00
N PHE A 489 12.44 -21.89 13.88
CA PHE A 489 12.99 -22.54 12.66
C PHE A 489 12.00 -23.48 11.95
N TRP A 490 11.31 -24.33 12.71
CA TRP A 490 10.32 -25.28 12.19
C TRP A 490 9.19 -24.60 11.40
N TRP A 491 8.66 -23.47 11.85
CA TRP A 491 7.61 -22.73 11.15
C TRP A 491 8.06 -22.18 9.79
N ARG A 492 9.34 -21.81 9.68
CA ARG A 492 9.93 -21.33 8.42
C ARG A 492 10.17 -22.47 7.44
N LEU A 493 10.52 -23.65 7.95
CA LEU A 493 10.62 -24.88 7.14
C LEU A 493 9.24 -25.30 6.63
N LEU A 494 8.25 -25.26 7.50
CA LEU A 494 6.85 -25.60 7.23
C LEU A 494 6.27 -24.78 6.06
N PHE A 495 6.46 -23.45 6.03
CA PHE A 495 6.01 -22.60 4.91
C PHE A 495 6.66 -22.96 3.56
N ARG A 496 7.92 -23.42 3.57
CA ARG A 496 8.62 -23.86 2.35
C ARG A 496 8.10 -25.20 1.86
N LEU A 497 7.71 -26.08 2.78
CA LEU A 497 7.06 -27.34 2.45
C LEU A 497 5.68 -27.10 1.83
N ASP A 498 4.93 -26.08 2.27
CA ASP A 498 3.67 -25.69 1.60
C ASP A 498 3.91 -25.35 0.11
N ALA A 499 4.97 -24.58 -0.18
CA ALA A 499 5.34 -24.23 -1.56
C ALA A 499 5.76 -25.47 -2.39
N LEU A 500 6.54 -26.39 -1.80
CA LEU A 500 6.89 -27.67 -2.43
C LEU A 500 5.65 -28.49 -2.77
N VAL A 501 4.74 -28.64 -1.82
CA VAL A 501 3.49 -29.38 -2.03
C VAL A 501 2.64 -28.70 -3.10
N ALA A 502 2.52 -27.37 -3.08
CA ALA A 502 1.78 -26.63 -4.11
C ALA A 502 2.34 -26.89 -5.51
N GLY A 503 3.67 -26.96 -5.67
CA GLY A 503 4.31 -27.35 -6.92
C GLY A 503 3.98 -28.80 -7.33
N VAL A 504 4.05 -29.74 -6.39
CA VAL A 504 3.67 -31.15 -6.66
C VAL A 504 2.22 -31.25 -7.11
N LEU A 505 1.29 -30.61 -6.39
CA LEU A 505 -0.13 -30.63 -6.71
C LEU A 505 -0.44 -29.96 -8.05
N ALA A 506 0.23 -28.85 -8.38
CA ALA A 506 0.08 -28.17 -9.67
C ALA A 506 0.48 -29.08 -10.84
N THR A 507 1.61 -29.79 -10.72
CA THR A 507 2.05 -30.74 -11.76
C THR A 507 1.16 -31.97 -11.85
N LEU A 508 0.76 -32.55 -10.72
CA LEU A 508 -0.13 -33.71 -10.71
C LEU A 508 -1.50 -33.38 -11.30
N PHE A 509 -2.03 -32.18 -11.02
CA PHE A 509 -3.25 -31.69 -11.67
C PHE A 509 -3.07 -31.62 -13.20
N LEU A 510 -1.94 -31.09 -13.68
CA LEU A 510 -1.68 -30.96 -15.10
C LEU A 510 -1.61 -32.32 -15.83
N HIS A 511 -0.84 -33.27 -15.29
CA HIS A 511 -0.74 -34.64 -15.83
C HIS A 511 -2.05 -35.45 -15.76
N GLN A 512 -3.00 -34.97 -14.95
CA GLN A 512 -4.26 -35.65 -14.78
C GLN A 512 -5.37 -35.08 -15.66
N VAL A 513 -5.25 -33.82 -16.04
CA VAL A 513 -6.17 -33.15 -16.98
C VAL A 513 -5.69 -33.30 -18.43
N LEU A 514 -4.37 -33.42 -18.66
CA LEU A 514 -3.77 -33.51 -19.99
C LEU A 514 -3.06 -34.86 -20.20
N PRO A 515 -2.93 -35.35 -21.45
CA PRO A 515 -2.02 -36.43 -21.79
C PRO A 515 -0.58 -36.14 -21.32
N ASP A 516 0.20 -37.17 -20.97
CA ASP A 516 1.53 -37.00 -20.40
C ASP A 516 2.48 -36.15 -21.28
N ASP A 517 2.46 -36.35 -22.61
CA ASP A 517 3.28 -35.59 -23.55
C ASP A 517 2.88 -34.10 -23.59
N ASP A 518 1.59 -33.78 -23.48
CA ASP A 518 1.07 -32.41 -23.46
C ASP A 518 1.29 -31.70 -22.13
N ALA A 519 1.17 -32.43 -21.01
CA ALA A 519 1.48 -31.92 -19.68
C ALA A 519 2.96 -31.52 -19.59
N GLU A 520 3.87 -32.35 -20.12
CA GLU A 520 5.28 -32.02 -20.20
C GLU A 520 5.53 -30.81 -21.13
N ALA A 521 4.91 -30.77 -22.31
CA ALA A 521 5.02 -29.64 -23.23
C ALA A 521 4.54 -28.31 -22.60
N MET A 522 3.42 -28.32 -21.87
CA MET A 522 2.90 -27.15 -21.15
C MET A 522 3.84 -26.68 -20.04
N LEU A 523 4.44 -27.59 -19.28
CA LEU A 523 5.44 -27.24 -18.26
C LEU A 523 6.67 -26.60 -18.90
N TRP A 524 7.16 -27.14 -20.02
CA TRP A 524 8.29 -26.58 -20.76
C TRP A 524 8.00 -25.21 -21.36
N LEU A 525 6.80 -25.01 -21.92
CA LEU A 525 6.34 -23.72 -22.41
C LEU A 525 6.32 -22.70 -21.26
N TYR A 526 5.72 -23.06 -20.14
CA TYR A 526 5.66 -22.22 -18.94
C TYR A 526 7.06 -21.83 -18.42
N VAL A 527 7.95 -22.82 -18.27
CA VAL A 527 9.35 -22.61 -17.84
C VAL A 527 10.05 -21.66 -18.80
N THR A 528 9.88 -21.84 -20.11
CA THR A 528 10.60 -21.03 -21.09
C THR A 528 10.07 -19.60 -21.15
N CYS A 529 8.75 -19.39 -21.12
CA CYS A 529 8.17 -18.06 -20.99
C CYS A 529 8.64 -17.37 -19.70
N THR A 530 8.73 -18.11 -18.59
CA THR A 530 9.21 -17.56 -17.32
C THR A 530 10.68 -17.17 -17.38
N LEU A 531 11.55 -18.02 -17.94
CA LEU A 531 12.97 -17.70 -18.18
C LEU A 531 13.13 -16.47 -19.07
N TRP A 532 12.25 -16.32 -20.06
CA TRP A 532 12.22 -15.15 -20.94
C TRP A 532 11.88 -13.85 -20.18
N VAL A 533 10.83 -13.82 -19.38
CA VAL A 533 10.49 -12.64 -18.56
C VAL A 533 11.62 -12.32 -17.58
N CYS A 534 12.26 -13.34 -17.00
CA CYS A 534 13.43 -13.18 -16.14
C CYS A 534 14.64 -12.61 -16.88
N LEU A 535 14.90 -13.04 -18.12
CA LEU A 535 15.98 -12.49 -18.95
C LEU A 535 15.74 -11.01 -19.24
N ASN A 536 14.51 -10.60 -19.57
CA ASN A 536 14.16 -9.19 -19.75
C ASN A 536 14.43 -8.38 -18.49
N ALA A 537 13.97 -8.87 -17.34
CA ALA A 537 14.22 -8.25 -16.05
C ALA A 537 15.73 -8.11 -15.73
N TRP A 538 16.51 -9.15 -16.03
CA TRP A 538 17.96 -9.12 -15.86
C TRP A 538 18.65 -8.11 -16.78
N VAL A 539 18.25 -8.09 -18.05
CA VAL A 539 18.74 -7.14 -19.06
C VAL A 539 18.41 -5.71 -18.63
N LEU A 540 17.17 -5.43 -18.24
CA LEU A 540 16.75 -4.12 -17.73
C LEU A 540 17.59 -3.69 -16.52
N ARG A 541 17.85 -4.60 -15.59
CA ARG A 541 18.73 -4.34 -14.43
C ARG A 541 20.15 -3.97 -14.87
N MET A 542 20.73 -4.76 -15.77
CA MET A 542 22.14 -4.59 -16.20
C MET A 542 22.33 -3.35 -17.06
N THR A 543 21.38 -3.00 -17.92
CA THR A 543 21.46 -1.79 -18.76
C THR A 543 21.06 -0.52 -18.06
N ARG A 544 20.36 -0.63 -16.91
CA ARG A 544 19.79 0.50 -16.16
C ARG A 544 18.85 1.39 -16.97
N TRP A 545 18.23 0.86 -18.04
CA TRP A 545 17.24 1.61 -18.85
C TRP A 545 16.03 2.11 -18.07
N TRP A 546 15.76 1.52 -16.92
CA TRP A 546 14.71 1.96 -16.02
C TRP A 546 15.09 3.24 -15.26
N ASN A 547 16.38 3.58 -15.11
CA ASN A 547 16.82 4.74 -14.35
C ASN A 547 16.85 6.01 -15.23
N PRO A 548 15.97 7.00 -15.00
CA PRO A 548 15.82 8.18 -15.85
C PRO A 548 17.04 9.12 -15.85
N VAL A 549 17.99 8.95 -14.93
CA VAL A 549 19.21 9.78 -14.82
C VAL A 549 20.39 9.16 -15.56
N ASP A 550 20.34 7.86 -15.86
CA ASP A 550 21.41 7.17 -16.57
C ASP A 550 21.17 7.30 -18.08
N GLN A 551 22.08 7.95 -18.82
CA GLN A 551 22.11 7.71 -20.27
C GLN A 551 22.36 6.21 -20.47
N ALA A 552 21.47 5.55 -21.22
CA ALA A 552 21.58 4.14 -21.52
C ALA A 552 23.02 3.81 -21.96
N ALA A 553 23.67 2.89 -21.24
CA ALA A 553 25.10 2.62 -21.38
C ALA A 553 25.45 2.24 -22.84
N GLY A 554 25.95 3.19 -23.63
CA GLY A 554 26.50 3.03 -24.98
C GLY A 554 26.00 1.80 -25.77
N TRP A 555 26.93 0.88 -26.09
CA TRP A 555 26.66 -0.35 -26.84
C TRP A 555 25.92 -1.44 -26.05
N TRP A 556 25.85 -1.35 -24.72
CA TRP A 556 25.11 -2.31 -23.88
C TRP A 556 23.61 -2.22 -24.12
N LYS A 557 23.10 -1.04 -24.49
CA LYS A 557 21.72 -0.85 -24.98
C LYS A 557 21.46 -1.69 -26.23
N ASP A 558 22.34 -1.61 -27.21
CA ASP A 558 22.18 -2.33 -28.46
C ASP A 558 22.35 -3.85 -28.25
N LEU A 559 23.28 -4.27 -27.38
CA LEU A 559 23.44 -5.68 -26.98
C LEU A 559 22.19 -6.20 -26.26
N ALA A 560 21.63 -5.43 -25.33
CA ALA A 560 20.43 -5.79 -24.60
C ALA A 560 19.20 -5.95 -25.51
N PHE A 561 19.02 -5.00 -26.42
CA PHE A 561 17.99 -5.08 -27.45
C PHE A 561 18.20 -6.33 -28.33
N LEU A 562 19.44 -6.58 -28.77
CA LEU A 562 19.78 -7.75 -29.57
C LEU A 562 19.51 -9.06 -28.83
N LEU A 563 19.93 -9.19 -27.56
CA LEU A 563 19.69 -10.38 -26.73
C LEU A 563 18.20 -10.62 -26.51
N THR A 564 17.43 -9.54 -26.32
CA THR A 564 15.96 -9.57 -26.22
C THR A 564 15.34 -10.09 -27.52
N VAL A 565 15.75 -9.55 -28.66
CA VAL A 565 15.25 -9.98 -29.99
C VAL A 565 15.66 -11.43 -30.30
N VAL A 566 16.88 -11.85 -29.98
CA VAL A 566 17.38 -13.21 -30.22
C VAL A 566 16.63 -14.23 -29.36
N ALA A 567 16.40 -13.93 -28.09
CA ALA A 567 15.64 -14.83 -27.22
C ALA A 567 14.14 -14.88 -27.57
N LEU A 568 13.56 -13.79 -28.08
CA LEU A 568 12.22 -13.79 -28.68
C LEU A 568 12.13 -14.68 -29.93
N ALA A 569 13.12 -14.59 -30.82
CA ALA A 569 13.20 -15.44 -32.00
C ALA A 569 13.37 -16.91 -31.63
N ALA A 570 14.15 -17.21 -30.58
CA ALA A 570 14.28 -18.55 -30.04
C ALA A 570 12.95 -19.06 -29.43
N LEU A 571 12.22 -18.22 -28.69
CA LEU A 571 10.92 -18.58 -28.10
C LEU A 571 9.87 -18.90 -29.18
N ALA A 572 9.84 -18.13 -30.27
CA ALA A 572 8.94 -18.39 -31.40
C ALA A 572 9.32 -19.66 -32.20
N ALA A 573 10.57 -20.13 -32.09
CA ALA A 573 11.03 -21.36 -32.71
C ALA A 573 10.76 -22.63 -31.87
N ILE A 574 10.42 -22.48 -30.58
CA ILE A 574 10.16 -23.60 -29.68
C ILE A 574 8.91 -24.40 -30.04
N PRO A 575 7.75 -23.78 -30.33
CA PRO A 575 6.60 -24.51 -30.85
C PRO A 575 6.96 -25.30 -32.11
N THR A 576 7.77 -24.73 -33.00
CA THR A 576 8.26 -25.39 -34.22
C THR A 576 9.21 -26.56 -33.91
N MET A 577 10.03 -26.46 -32.86
CA MET A 577 10.88 -27.57 -32.40
C MET A 577 10.11 -28.67 -31.66
N LEU A 578 9.04 -28.32 -30.95
CA LEU A 578 8.14 -29.26 -30.30
C LEU A 578 7.28 -30.01 -31.34
N ASP A 579 6.84 -29.33 -32.40
CA ASP A 579 6.16 -29.94 -33.55
C ASP A 579 7.05 -30.85 -34.38
N VAL A 580 8.36 -30.62 -34.46
CA VAL A 580 9.27 -31.56 -35.14
C VAL A 580 9.32 -32.94 -34.44
N ARG A 581 8.81 -33.04 -33.20
CA ARG A 581 8.60 -34.32 -32.50
C ARG A 581 7.19 -34.89 -32.69
N SER A 582 6.22 -34.12 -33.15
CA SER A 582 4.89 -34.59 -33.55
C SER A 582 4.92 -34.96 -35.05
N SER A 583 4.13 -35.95 -35.47
CA SER A 583 4.08 -36.40 -36.87
C SER A 583 3.14 -35.55 -37.76
N GLU A 584 2.72 -34.38 -37.30
CA GLU A 584 1.71 -33.54 -37.96
C GLU A 584 2.25 -32.16 -38.38
N PRO A 585 1.73 -31.56 -39.47
CA PRO A 585 2.17 -30.25 -39.94
C PRO A 585 1.79 -29.15 -38.95
N PRO A 586 2.60 -28.08 -38.83
CA PRO A 586 2.41 -27.06 -37.82
C PRO A 586 1.05 -26.35 -37.92
N GLY A 587 0.34 -26.28 -36.80
CA GLY A 587 -0.93 -25.58 -36.68
C GLY A 587 -0.80 -24.07 -36.91
N GLY A 588 -1.90 -23.41 -37.29
CA GLY A 588 -1.96 -21.96 -37.57
C GLY A 588 -1.60 -21.04 -36.39
N GLU A 589 -1.29 -21.60 -35.23
CA GLU A 589 -0.98 -20.92 -33.97
C GLU A 589 0.47 -20.45 -33.88
N ILE A 590 1.39 -21.14 -34.57
CA ILE A 590 2.77 -20.65 -34.77
C ILE A 590 2.74 -19.29 -35.46
N TRP A 591 1.81 -19.08 -36.40
CA TRP A 591 1.64 -17.79 -37.07
C TRP A 591 1.12 -16.69 -36.13
N LEU A 592 0.35 -17.02 -35.09
CA LEU A 592 -0.11 -16.05 -34.09
C LEU A 592 1.00 -15.65 -33.12
N LEU A 593 1.85 -16.59 -32.71
CA LEU A 593 3.08 -16.30 -31.95
C LEU A 593 4.03 -15.42 -32.78
N VAL A 594 4.16 -15.71 -34.07
CA VAL A 594 4.92 -14.88 -35.01
C VAL A 594 4.29 -13.50 -35.19
N VAL A 595 2.96 -13.38 -35.28
CA VAL A 595 2.27 -12.07 -35.43
C VAL A 595 2.33 -11.24 -34.15
N ALA A 596 2.09 -11.83 -32.97
CA ALA A 596 2.23 -11.17 -31.69
C ALA A 596 3.69 -10.74 -31.45
N LEU A 597 4.63 -11.61 -31.83
CA LEU A 597 6.06 -11.30 -31.83
C LEU A 597 6.38 -10.15 -32.77
N VAL A 598 5.89 -10.16 -34.01
CA VAL A 598 6.13 -9.09 -35.00
C VAL A 598 5.50 -7.79 -34.54
N ALA A 599 4.28 -7.80 -33.99
CA ALA A 599 3.63 -6.62 -33.41
C ALA A 599 4.45 -6.08 -32.22
N TYR A 600 4.95 -6.95 -31.35
CA TYR A 600 5.82 -6.59 -30.24
C TYR A 600 7.16 -6.02 -30.73
N LEU A 601 7.79 -6.63 -31.74
CA LEU A 601 9.01 -6.15 -32.39
C LEU A 601 8.80 -4.81 -33.11
N VAL A 602 7.62 -4.58 -33.69
CA VAL A 602 7.24 -3.30 -34.31
C VAL A 602 7.02 -2.23 -33.24
N VAL A 603 6.35 -2.53 -32.13
CA VAL A 603 6.17 -1.60 -31.01
C VAL A 603 7.50 -1.28 -30.34
N MET A 604 8.33 -2.30 -30.09
CA MET A 604 9.68 -2.16 -29.53
C MET A 604 10.61 -1.40 -30.48
N GLY A 605 10.60 -1.75 -31.77
CA GLY A 605 11.39 -1.10 -32.81
C GLY A 605 10.95 0.34 -33.06
N LYS A 606 9.64 0.62 -33.05
CA LYS A 606 9.10 1.98 -33.13
C LYS A 606 9.49 2.79 -31.89
N GLY A 607 9.39 2.21 -30.68
CA GLY A 607 9.88 2.83 -29.45
C GLY A 607 11.38 3.17 -29.54
N TRP A 608 12.20 2.19 -29.92
CA TRP A 608 13.65 2.34 -30.08
C TRP A 608 14.05 3.35 -31.17
N LEU A 609 13.31 3.42 -32.28
CA LEU A 609 13.50 4.41 -33.35
C LEU A 609 13.03 5.82 -32.93
N HIS A 610 11.94 5.92 -32.16
CA HIS A 610 11.48 7.20 -31.61
C HIS A 610 12.51 7.77 -30.62
N ASP A 611 13.13 6.90 -29.82
CA ASP A 611 14.17 7.25 -28.84
C ASP A 611 15.51 7.65 -29.45
N ARG A 612 15.77 7.36 -30.73
CA ARG A 612 16.93 7.94 -31.46
C ARG A 612 16.72 9.44 -31.79
N ASN A 613 15.48 9.93 -31.75
CA ASN A 613 15.14 11.34 -31.97
C ASN A 613 14.84 12.12 -30.67
N VAL A 614 14.64 11.43 -29.55
CA VAL A 614 14.41 12.08 -28.24
C VAL A 614 15.76 12.16 -27.51
N GLY A 615 16.47 13.27 -27.68
CA GLY A 615 17.74 13.54 -27.00
C GLY A 615 17.64 13.65 -25.47
N ASN A 616 16.44 13.56 -24.89
CA ASN A 616 16.16 13.72 -23.46
C ASN A 616 15.23 12.61 -22.93
N VAL A 617 15.79 11.67 -22.18
CA VAL A 617 15.09 10.53 -21.52
C VAL A 617 14.21 10.99 -20.31
N LEU A 618 13.87 12.28 -20.24
CA LEU A 618 13.12 12.87 -19.12
C LEU A 618 11.60 12.81 -19.28
N GLY A 619 11.07 12.19 -20.32
CA GLY A 619 9.62 12.01 -20.46
C GLY A 619 9.10 10.90 -19.54
N ASP A 620 8.09 11.20 -18.72
CA ASP A 620 7.22 10.20 -18.06
C ASP A 620 6.75 9.11 -19.03
N ASP A 621 6.75 9.39 -20.34
CA ASP A 621 6.44 8.45 -21.40
C ASP A 621 7.34 7.23 -21.49
N ALA A 622 8.66 7.35 -21.30
CA ALA A 622 9.58 6.21 -21.39
C ALA A 622 9.43 5.26 -20.19
N ALA A 623 9.32 5.81 -18.98
CA ALA A 623 9.02 5.04 -17.77
C ALA A 623 7.62 4.43 -17.81
N ARG A 624 6.60 5.19 -18.28
CA ARG A 624 5.25 4.65 -18.52
C ARG A 624 5.24 3.59 -19.62
N TRP A 625 6.06 3.72 -20.65
CA TRP A 625 6.19 2.73 -21.72
C TRP A 625 6.85 1.45 -21.20
N LEU A 626 7.91 1.55 -20.40
CA LEU A 626 8.58 0.40 -19.81
C LEU A 626 7.71 -0.33 -18.78
N ASN A 627 6.99 0.42 -17.93
CA ASN A 627 5.98 -0.16 -17.06
C ASN A 627 4.93 -0.90 -17.90
N ARG A 628 4.40 -0.25 -18.95
CA ARG A 628 3.45 -0.87 -19.88
C ARG A 628 4.03 -2.11 -20.58
N SER A 629 5.32 -2.12 -20.98
CA SER A 629 5.92 -3.25 -21.71
C SER A 629 6.09 -4.51 -20.85
N VAL A 630 6.38 -4.37 -19.55
CA VAL A 630 6.38 -5.50 -18.60
C VAL A 630 4.96 -6.08 -18.44
N TRP A 631 3.94 -5.21 -18.34
CA TRP A 631 2.54 -5.65 -18.34
C TRP A 631 2.14 -6.33 -19.65
N TRP A 632 2.61 -5.83 -20.80
CA TRP A 632 2.37 -6.45 -22.10
C TRP A 632 3.06 -7.81 -22.24
N ALA A 633 4.31 -7.95 -21.80
CA ALA A 633 5.05 -9.22 -21.84
C ALA A 633 4.41 -10.27 -20.93
N THR A 634 4.00 -9.86 -19.73
CA THR A 634 3.28 -10.72 -18.77
C THR A 634 1.90 -11.10 -19.29
N GLY A 635 1.17 -10.14 -19.87
CA GLY A 635 -0.13 -10.37 -20.50
C GLY A 635 -0.04 -11.29 -21.71
N ALA A 636 1.02 -11.17 -22.51
CA ALA A 636 1.29 -12.07 -23.63
C ALA A 636 1.62 -13.48 -23.14
N GLN A 637 2.42 -13.64 -22.08
CA GLN A 637 2.64 -14.96 -21.45
C GLN A 637 1.32 -15.56 -20.96
N ALA A 638 0.50 -14.78 -20.24
CA ALA A 638 -0.79 -15.24 -19.75
C ALA A 638 -1.72 -15.66 -20.91
N ALA A 639 -1.73 -14.89 -22.00
CA ALA A 639 -2.53 -15.21 -23.19
C ALA A 639 -2.03 -16.47 -23.92
N VAL A 640 -0.70 -16.67 -24.03
CA VAL A 640 -0.11 -17.86 -24.66
C VAL A 640 -0.38 -19.12 -23.82
N VAL A 641 -0.11 -19.07 -22.51
CA VAL A 641 -0.36 -20.20 -21.60
C VAL A 641 -1.85 -20.52 -21.52
N ALA A 642 -2.71 -19.50 -21.42
CA ALA A 642 -4.16 -19.70 -21.42
C ALA A 642 -4.65 -20.26 -22.78
N GLY A 643 -4.18 -19.70 -23.90
CA GLY A 643 -4.56 -20.16 -25.24
C GLY A 643 -4.23 -21.63 -25.46
N GLU A 644 -3.02 -22.04 -25.07
CA GLU A 644 -2.60 -23.44 -25.21
C GLU A 644 -3.29 -24.39 -24.24
N MET A 645 -3.48 -24.00 -22.97
CA MET A 645 -4.28 -24.81 -22.05
C MET A 645 -5.70 -25.02 -22.57
N LEU A 646 -6.31 -24.00 -23.16
CA LEU A 646 -7.63 -24.10 -23.76
C LEU A 646 -7.64 -25.01 -24.99
N ARG A 647 -6.60 -24.96 -25.84
CA ARG A 647 -6.47 -25.86 -26.99
C ARG A 647 -6.37 -27.33 -26.56
N VAL A 648 -5.46 -27.65 -25.64
CA VAL A 648 -5.23 -29.03 -25.20
C VAL A 648 -6.44 -29.58 -24.44
N MET A 649 -7.09 -28.77 -23.60
CA MET A 649 -8.33 -29.17 -22.92
C MET A 649 -9.53 -29.35 -23.86
N SER A 650 -9.41 -28.95 -25.13
CA SER A 650 -10.51 -28.94 -26.09
C SER A 650 -10.55 -30.11 -27.08
N ASP A 651 -9.67 -31.10 -26.93
CA ASP A 651 -9.27 -32.10 -27.94
C ASP A 651 -8.60 -31.46 -29.17
N HIS A 652 -7.52 -32.08 -29.66
CA HIS A 652 -6.57 -31.55 -30.66
C HIS A 652 -7.17 -31.13 -32.02
N ASP A 653 -8.41 -31.49 -32.32
CA ASP A 653 -9.05 -31.30 -33.63
C ASP A 653 -9.75 -29.95 -33.84
N LEU A 654 -9.71 -29.03 -32.88
CA LEU A 654 -10.46 -27.78 -33.00
C LEU A 654 -9.66 -26.63 -33.67
N PRO A 655 -10.30 -25.86 -34.58
CA PRO A 655 -9.63 -24.86 -35.39
C PRO A 655 -9.14 -23.62 -34.60
N PRO A 656 -8.17 -22.84 -35.14
CA PRO A 656 -7.58 -21.61 -34.54
C PRO A 656 -8.57 -20.50 -34.12
N LEU A 657 -9.85 -20.65 -34.45
CA LEU A 657 -10.94 -19.77 -34.05
C LEU A 657 -11.20 -19.75 -32.52
N LEU A 658 -10.69 -20.72 -31.75
CA LEU A 658 -10.83 -20.75 -30.28
C LEU A 658 -9.90 -19.79 -29.52
N PHE A 659 -8.82 -19.25 -30.12
CA PHE A 659 -8.14 -18.08 -29.54
C PHE A 659 -9.12 -16.89 -29.41
N TRP A 660 -10.03 -16.72 -30.38
CA TRP A 660 -11.14 -15.79 -30.26
C TRP A 660 -12.16 -16.21 -29.20
N SER A 661 -12.23 -17.50 -28.82
CA SER A 661 -13.04 -17.96 -27.69
C SER A 661 -12.47 -17.57 -26.33
N GLY A 662 -11.14 -17.52 -26.17
CA GLY A 662 -10.50 -16.88 -25.02
C GLY A 662 -10.86 -15.40 -24.92
N LEU A 663 -11.04 -14.71 -26.05
CA LEU A 663 -11.59 -13.35 -26.09
C LEU A 663 -13.11 -13.31 -25.81
N LEU A 664 -13.87 -14.31 -26.27
CA LEU A 664 -15.29 -14.49 -25.94
C LEU A 664 -15.50 -14.86 -24.45
N SER A 665 -14.48 -15.37 -23.75
CA SER A 665 -14.49 -15.55 -22.28
C SER A 665 -14.60 -14.25 -21.50
N LEU A 666 -14.22 -13.14 -22.16
CA LEU A 666 -14.40 -11.80 -21.64
C LEU A 666 -15.81 -11.29 -21.90
N LEU A 667 -16.61 -11.91 -22.78
CA LEU A 667 -17.96 -11.45 -23.09
C LEU A 667 -18.89 -11.49 -21.86
N PRO A 668 -18.91 -12.55 -21.01
CA PRO A 668 -19.63 -12.51 -19.73
C PRO A 668 -19.14 -11.38 -18.83
N LEU A 669 -17.83 -11.10 -18.78
CA LEU A 669 -17.29 -9.98 -18.00
C LEU A 669 -17.72 -8.62 -18.59
N VAL A 670 -17.79 -8.49 -19.91
CA VAL A 670 -18.31 -7.31 -20.61
C VAL A 670 -19.81 -7.14 -20.34
N VAL A 671 -20.59 -8.22 -20.35
CA VAL A 671 -22.02 -8.20 -20.01
C VAL A 671 -22.21 -7.85 -18.54
N ILE A 672 -21.45 -8.45 -17.62
CA ILE A 672 -21.46 -8.11 -16.19
C ILE A 672 -21.11 -6.62 -16.03
N ALA A 673 -20.05 -6.13 -16.68
CA ALA A 673 -19.68 -4.72 -16.66
C ALA A 673 -20.79 -3.82 -17.21
N ALA A 674 -21.44 -4.19 -18.32
CA ALA A 674 -22.56 -3.46 -18.90
C ALA A 674 -23.79 -3.44 -17.98
N VAL A 675 -24.12 -4.56 -17.33
CA VAL A 675 -25.19 -4.67 -16.33
C VAL A 675 -24.87 -3.81 -15.12
N ILE A 676 -23.64 -3.89 -14.59
CA ILE A 676 -23.14 -3.08 -13.49
C ILE A 676 -23.28 -1.59 -13.82
N VAL A 677 -22.80 -1.15 -14.99
CA VAL A 677 -22.93 0.24 -15.46
C VAL A 677 -24.40 0.62 -15.59
N GLY A 678 -25.24 -0.24 -16.18
CA GLY A 678 -26.68 -0.01 -16.31
C GLY A 678 -27.37 0.17 -14.97
N LEU A 679 -27.11 -0.72 -14.01
CA LEU A 679 -27.64 -0.65 -12.64
C LEU A 679 -27.22 0.65 -11.95
N MET A 680 -25.97 1.07 -12.12
CA MET A 680 -25.45 2.32 -11.54
C MET A 680 -26.14 3.57 -12.10
N MET A 681 -26.65 3.52 -13.33
CA MET A 681 -27.36 4.64 -13.95
C MET A 681 -28.87 4.64 -13.66
N ILE A 682 -29.43 3.57 -13.07
CA ILE A 682 -30.87 3.50 -12.73
C ILE A 682 -31.30 4.67 -11.83
N PRO A 683 -30.58 5.00 -10.74
CA PRO A 683 -30.96 6.12 -9.89
C PRO A 683 -31.06 7.45 -10.66
N ASP A 684 -30.10 7.72 -11.57
CA ASP A 684 -30.11 8.93 -12.40
C ASP A 684 -31.31 8.94 -13.35
N LEU A 685 -31.57 7.83 -14.05
CA LEU A 685 -32.69 7.71 -14.99
C LEU A 685 -34.06 7.84 -14.30
N ARG A 686 -34.19 7.28 -13.09
CA ARG A 686 -35.42 7.32 -12.31
C ARG A 686 -35.67 8.69 -11.68
N THR A 687 -34.62 9.46 -11.39
CA THR A 687 -34.76 10.74 -10.70
C THR A 687 -34.69 11.96 -11.63
N ARG A 688 -34.32 11.79 -12.90
CA ARG A 688 -34.14 12.90 -13.87
C ARG A 688 -35.35 13.83 -14.10
N HIS A 689 -36.56 13.36 -13.81
CA HIS A 689 -37.80 14.12 -14.01
C HIS A 689 -38.14 15.00 -12.80
N ILE A 690 -37.45 14.81 -11.67
CA ILE A 690 -37.65 15.60 -10.45
C ILE A 690 -36.83 16.88 -10.60
N ALA A 691 -37.52 18.00 -10.78
CA ALA A 691 -36.88 19.31 -10.92
C ALA A 691 -36.31 19.84 -9.59
N ASP A 692 -36.97 19.53 -8.47
CA ASP A 692 -36.49 19.90 -7.14
C ASP A 692 -35.25 19.09 -6.75
N LEU A 693 -34.12 19.76 -6.57
CA LEU A 693 -32.82 19.11 -6.35
C LEU A 693 -32.77 18.35 -5.02
N GLU A 694 -33.39 18.87 -3.96
CA GLU A 694 -33.39 18.22 -2.65
C GLU A 694 -34.20 16.92 -2.67
N THR A 695 -35.43 16.99 -3.20
CA THR A 695 -36.28 15.81 -3.42
C THR A 695 -35.59 14.80 -4.34
N ARG A 696 -34.92 15.28 -5.39
CA ARG A 696 -34.17 14.43 -6.32
C ARG A 696 -33.04 13.68 -5.62
N ARG A 697 -32.23 14.37 -4.81
CA ARG A 697 -31.14 13.78 -4.02
C ARG A 697 -31.66 12.76 -3.02
N ASN A 698 -32.68 13.10 -2.25
CA ASN A 698 -33.32 12.18 -1.30
C ASN A 698 -33.85 10.91 -1.99
N THR A 699 -34.52 11.08 -3.12
CA THR A 699 -35.04 9.95 -3.92
C THR A 699 -33.89 9.09 -4.48
N TRP A 700 -32.81 9.71 -4.95
CA TRP A 700 -31.62 9.00 -5.44
C TRP A 700 -30.98 8.13 -4.35
N ILE A 701 -30.83 8.67 -3.14
CA ILE A 701 -30.31 7.94 -1.98
C ILE A 701 -31.22 6.77 -1.60
N GLY A 702 -32.54 6.93 -1.70
CA GLY A 702 -33.49 5.83 -1.52
C GLY A 702 -33.22 4.63 -2.43
N TYR A 703 -32.75 4.87 -3.67
CA TYR A 703 -32.35 3.78 -4.59
C TYR A 703 -30.96 3.21 -4.31
N ARG A 704 -30.07 3.97 -3.67
CA ARG A 704 -28.66 3.61 -3.47
C ARG A 704 -28.49 2.24 -2.81
N GLY A 705 -29.22 1.97 -1.72
CA GLY A 705 -29.08 0.72 -0.97
C GLY A 705 -29.39 -0.52 -1.82
N TRP A 706 -30.52 -0.49 -2.53
CA TRP A 706 -30.93 -1.58 -3.43
C TRP A 706 -29.98 -1.71 -4.63
N VAL A 707 -29.57 -0.60 -5.26
CA VAL A 707 -28.62 -0.63 -6.39
C VAL A 707 -27.26 -1.17 -5.95
N ARG A 708 -26.75 -0.77 -4.79
CA ARG A 708 -25.50 -1.31 -4.23
C ARG A 708 -25.58 -2.83 -4.07
N GLY A 709 -26.68 -3.33 -3.48
CA GLY A 709 -26.95 -4.75 -3.38
C GLY A 709 -27.03 -5.45 -4.75
N ALA A 710 -27.72 -4.84 -5.71
CA ALA A 710 -27.86 -5.36 -7.07
C ALA A 710 -26.52 -5.38 -7.84
N VAL A 711 -25.66 -4.37 -7.68
CA VAL A 711 -24.31 -4.31 -8.26
C VAL A 711 -23.43 -5.42 -7.69
N LEU A 712 -23.45 -5.61 -6.37
CA LEU A 712 -22.71 -6.70 -5.71
C LEU A 712 -23.23 -8.09 -6.13
N ALA A 713 -24.53 -8.20 -6.40
CA ALA A 713 -25.15 -9.43 -6.89
C ALA A 713 -25.10 -9.60 -8.42
N ALA A 714 -24.69 -8.57 -9.19
CA ALA A 714 -24.80 -8.56 -10.64
C ALA A 714 -24.01 -9.71 -11.27
N ALA A 715 -22.77 -9.90 -10.82
CA ALA A 715 -21.92 -10.95 -11.35
C ALA A 715 -22.49 -12.37 -11.11
N PRO A 716 -22.84 -12.80 -9.89
CA PRO A 716 -23.42 -14.13 -9.70
C PRO A 716 -24.79 -14.29 -10.37
N VAL A 717 -25.65 -13.26 -10.37
CA VAL A 717 -26.98 -13.33 -11.00
C VAL A 717 -26.89 -13.43 -12.52
N VAL A 718 -26.05 -12.62 -13.17
CA VAL A 718 -25.83 -12.70 -14.62
C VAL A 718 -25.31 -14.07 -15.00
N MET A 719 -24.39 -14.64 -14.22
CA MET A 719 -23.87 -15.98 -14.48
C MET A 719 -24.97 -17.06 -14.35
N ILE A 720 -25.85 -16.96 -13.36
CA ILE A 720 -26.99 -17.89 -13.18
C ILE A 720 -28.00 -17.77 -14.34
N ILE A 721 -28.39 -16.54 -14.70
CA ILE A 721 -29.35 -16.29 -15.79
C ILE A 721 -28.78 -16.77 -17.12
N TRP A 722 -27.49 -16.53 -17.37
CA TRP A 722 -26.84 -16.98 -18.58
C TRP A 722 -26.79 -18.51 -18.68
N ALA A 723 -26.49 -19.19 -17.57
CA ALA A 723 -26.56 -20.65 -17.50
C ALA A 723 -27.98 -21.18 -17.75
N ALA A 724 -29.00 -20.53 -17.19
CA ALA A 724 -30.40 -20.91 -17.39
C ALA A 724 -30.91 -20.61 -18.82
N ALA A 725 -30.51 -19.49 -19.41
CA ALA A 725 -30.87 -19.12 -20.78
C ALA A 725 -30.26 -20.08 -21.80
N ALA A 726 -29.00 -20.48 -21.58
CA ALA A 726 -28.35 -21.52 -22.37
C ALA A 726 -29.14 -22.84 -22.33
N TYR A 727 -29.63 -23.23 -21.15
CA TYR A 727 -30.45 -24.43 -20.96
C TYR A 727 -31.84 -24.33 -21.62
N LEU A 728 -32.53 -23.19 -21.48
CA LEU A 728 -33.92 -23.01 -21.92
C LEU A 728 -34.09 -22.74 -23.42
N LEU A 729 -33.16 -22.02 -24.05
CA LEU A 729 -33.26 -21.64 -25.47
C LEU A 729 -32.96 -22.80 -26.42
N ASN A 730 -32.65 -23.98 -25.89
CA ASN A 730 -32.33 -25.18 -26.66
C ASN A 730 -31.28 -24.87 -27.76
N LEU A 731 -30.38 -23.92 -27.47
CA LEU A 731 -29.20 -23.66 -28.28
C LEU A 731 -28.52 -25.03 -28.45
N PRO A 732 -28.02 -25.40 -29.65
CA PRO A 732 -27.56 -26.77 -29.97
C PRO A 732 -26.45 -27.33 -29.06
N SER A 733 -26.05 -26.58 -28.03
CA SER A 733 -24.93 -26.75 -27.15
C SER A 733 -25.30 -26.99 -25.68
N VAL A 734 -26.43 -27.63 -25.34
CA VAL A 734 -26.64 -28.09 -23.95
C VAL A 734 -27.03 -29.57 -23.83
N ARG A 735 -27.82 -30.11 -24.77
CA ARG A 735 -28.24 -31.53 -24.73
C ARG A 735 -27.37 -32.47 -25.57
N GLU A 736 -26.81 -32.00 -26.68
CA GLU A 736 -25.75 -32.70 -27.45
C GLU A 736 -24.33 -32.41 -26.90
N TRP A 737 -24.20 -31.40 -26.04
CA TRP A 737 -22.94 -30.80 -25.58
C TRP A 737 -22.24 -31.54 -24.44
N ILE A 738 -22.90 -32.56 -23.88
CA ILE A 738 -22.31 -33.48 -22.91
C ILE A 738 -21.64 -34.66 -23.66
N GLY A 739 -21.86 -34.79 -24.97
CA GLY A 739 -21.25 -35.80 -25.83
C GLY A 739 -20.48 -35.16 -26.98
N THR A 740 -19.16 -35.07 -26.82
CA THR A 740 -18.14 -34.91 -27.89
C THR A 740 -18.22 -33.63 -28.75
N ALA A 741 -17.29 -32.71 -28.50
CA ALA A 741 -16.75 -31.70 -29.43
C ALA A 741 -17.39 -30.29 -29.57
N PRO A 742 -18.34 -29.84 -28.72
CA PRO A 742 -18.41 -28.39 -28.53
C PRO A 742 -18.31 -27.94 -27.06
N ALA A 743 -18.27 -28.84 -26.07
CA ALA A 743 -18.12 -28.60 -24.62
C ALA A 743 -16.94 -27.69 -24.23
N ALA A 744 -15.90 -27.67 -25.04
CA ALA A 744 -14.66 -26.95 -24.76
C ALA A 744 -14.76 -25.42 -24.91
N VAL A 745 -15.69 -24.92 -25.73
CA VAL A 745 -15.86 -23.48 -25.98
C VAL A 745 -16.48 -22.78 -24.77
N LEU A 746 -17.53 -23.32 -24.12
CA LEU A 746 -18.00 -22.74 -22.85
C LEU A 746 -17.08 -23.09 -21.66
N GLN A 747 -16.32 -24.20 -21.68
CA GLN A 747 -15.25 -24.44 -20.70
C GLN A 747 -14.23 -23.29 -20.69
N ALA A 748 -13.81 -22.86 -21.89
CA ALA A 748 -12.93 -21.71 -22.10
C ALA A 748 -13.57 -20.37 -21.72
N CYS A 749 -14.85 -20.19 -22.04
CA CYS A 749 -15.50 -18.89 -21.95
C CYS A 749 -16.01 -18.52 -20.53
N PHE A 750 -16.27 -19.50 -19.65
CA PHE A 750 -17.02 -19.25 -18.40
C PHE A 750 -16.27 -19.63 -17.12
N GLY A 751 -15.18 -20.40 -17.22
CA GLY A 751 -14.36 -20.80 -16.08
C GLY A 751 -13.76 -19.63 -15.30
N LEU A 752 -12.98 -18.80 -16.00
CA LEU A 752 -12.26 -17.68 -15.41
C LEU A 752 -13.21 -16.61 -14.79
N PRO A 753 -14.30 -16.16 -15.46
CA PRO A 753 -15.26 -15.24 -14.84
C PRO A 753 -15.95 -15.82 -13.59
N ALA A 754 -16.41 -17.07 -13.64
CA ALA A 754 -17.08 -17.71 -12.50
C ALA A 754 -16.16 -17.81 -11.28
N LEU A 755 -14.87 -18.08 -11.52
CA LEU A 755 -13.82 -18.15 -10.53
C LEU A 755 -13.49 -16.82 -9.88
N LEU A 756 -13.31 -15.77 -10.68
CA LEU A 756 -13.05 -14.44 -10.17
C LEU A 756 -14.21 -13.98 -9.29
N VAL A 757 -15.45 -14.29 -9.69
CA VAL A 757 -16.65 -14.01 -8.90
C VAL A 757 -16.70 -14.86 -7.64
N ALA A 758 -16.46 -16.16 -7.71
CA ALA A 758 -16.48 -17.06 -6.55
C ALA A 758 -15.37 -16.71 -5.54
N ALA A 759 -14.17 -16.38 -6.02
CA ALA A 759 -13.04 -15.94 -5.20
C ALA A 759 -13.33 -14.60 -4.54
N ALA A 760 -13.87 -13.63 -5.28
CA ALA A 760 -14.28 -12.34 -4.72
C ALA A 760 -15.36 -12.53 -3.65
N VAL A 761 -16.42 -13.29 -3.93
CA VAL A 761 -17.49 -13.61 -2.98
C VAL A 761 -16.95 -14.34 -1.75
N TRP A 762 -16.05 -15.30 -1.94
CA TRP A 762 -15.40 -16.02 -0.83
C TRP A 762 -14.56 -15.08 0.03
N LEU A 763 -13.79 -14.15 -0.57
CA LEU A 763 -13.04 -13.15 0.19
C LEU A 763 -13.96 -12.27 1.02
N PHE A 764 -15.10 -11.83 0.46
CA PHE A 764 -16.10 -11.04 1.20
C PHE A 764 -16.78 -11.84 2.33
N ILE A 765 -17.20 -13.09 2.07
CA ILE A 765 -17.83 -13.95 3.09
C ILE A 765 -16.82 -14.32 4.18
N SER A 766 -15.59 -14.65 3.80
CA SER A 766 -14.49 -14.95 4.72
C SER A 766 -14.18 -13.73 5.59
N ASP A 767 -14.14 -12.54 5.01
CA ASP A 767 -13.92 -11.30 5.77
C ASP A 767 -15.09 -11.00 6.71
N TRP A 768 -16.34 -11.12 6.25
CA TRP A 768 -17.54 -10.98 7.08
C TRP A 768 -17.55 -11.97 8.25
N MET A 769 -17.34 -13.26 7.97
CA MET A 769 -17.27 -14.30 9.00
C MET A 769 -16.13 -14.05 9.98
N ARG A 770 -14.99 -13.53 9.51
CA ARG A 770 -13.86 -13.17 10.38
C ARG A 770 -14.20 -12.01 11.31
N ARG A 771 -14.98 -11.01 10.85
CA ARG A 771 -15.42 -9.85 11.64
C ARG A 771 -16.44 -10.25 12.71
N ASP A 772 -17.51 -10.91 12.31
CA ASP A 772 -18.69 -11.08 13.18
C ASP A 772 -18.71 -12.45 13.88
N HIS A 773 -18.01 -13.44 13.33
CA HIS A 773 -18.05 -14.83 13.78
C HIS A 773 -16.67 -15.52 13.75
N PRO A 774 -15.63 -14.97 14.43
CA PRO A 774 -14.24 -15.42 14.29
C PRO A 774 -14.01 -16.89 14.64
N ALA A 775 -14.78 -17.44 15.58
CA ALA A 775 -14.73 -18.86 15.93
C ALA A 775 -15.23 -19.77 14.79
N TRP A 776 -16.26 -19.33 14.05
CA TRP A 776 -16.80 -20.03 12.89
C TRP A 776 -15.90 -19.86 11.67
N HIS A 777 -15.35 -18.67 11.43
CA HIS A 777 -14.39 -18.42 10.37
C HIS A 777 -13.21 -19.39 10.40
N ARG A 778 -12.60 -19.57 11.58
CA ARG A 778 -11.48 -20.51 11.76
C ARG A 778 -11.90 -21.94 11.41
N ARG A 779 -13.06 -22.39 11.90
CA ARG A 779 -13.58 -23.75 11.65
C ARG A 779 -13.93 -23.95 10.17
N LEU A 780 -14.60 -23.00 9.55
CA LEU A 780 -15.02 -23.05 8.14
C LEU A 780 -13.86 -22.87 7.18
N THR A 781 -12.81 -22.14 7.54
CA THR A 781 -11.58 -22.07 6.74
C THR A 781 -10.88 -23.42 6.73
N VAL A 782 -10.77 -24.06 7.89
CA VAL A 782 -10.20 -25.42 8.01
C VAL A 782 -11.05 -26.43 7.25
N VAL A 783 -12.37 -26.42 7.45
CA VAL A 783 -13.31 -27.32 6.74
C VAL A 783 -13.33 -27.02 5.24
N GLY A 784 -13.27 -25.75 4.83
CA GLY A 784 -13.24 -25.32 3.45
C GLY A 784 -11.96 -25.73 2.73
N LEU A 785 -10.80 -25.62 3.39
CA LEU A 785 -9.53 -26.14 2.88
C LEU A 785 -9.52 -27.67 2.82
N LEU A 786 -10.13 -28.35 3.80
CA LEU A 786 -10.30 -29.79 3.80
C LEU A 786 -11.20 -30.24 2.64
N VAL A 787 -12.34 -29.60 2.46
CA VAL A 787 -13.29 -29.90 1.39
C VAL A 787 -12.67 -29.57 0.04
N ALA A 788 -12.17 -28.35 -0.20
CA ALA A 788 -11.52 -27.97 -1.44
C ALA A 788 -10.32 -28.87 -1.77
N GLY A 789 -9.52 -29.22 -0.74
CA GLY A 789 -8.45 -30.19 -0.86
C GLY A 789 -8.97 -31.57 -1.30
N ILE A 790 -9.93 -32.16 -0.57
CA ILE A 790 -10.54 -33.45 -0.90
C ILE A 790 -11.17 -33.43 -2.31
N LEU A 791 -11.80 -32.32 -2.69
CA LEU A 791 -12.43 -32.15 -4.00
C LEU A 791 -11.39 -32.07 -5.13
N LEU A 792 -10.32 -31.31 -4.93
CA LEU A 792 -9.18 -31.24 -5.87
C LEU A 792 -8.40 -32.56 -5.94
N LEU A 793 -8.34 -33.32 -4.84
CA LEU A 793 -7.66 -34.61 -4.78
C LEU A 793 -8.49 -35.75 -5.39
N GLY A 794 -9.80 -35.69 -5.21
CA GLY A 794 -10.78 -36.56 -5.86
C GLY A 794 -10.87 -36.29 -7.36
N ALA A 795 -10.69 -35.03 -7.77
CA ALA A 795 -10.38 -34.68 -9.15
C ALA A 795 -9.03 -35.29 -9.55
N ALA A 796 -7.92 -35.03 -8.85
CA ALA A 796 -6.54 -35.41 -9.20
C ALA A 796 -6.22 -36.93 -9.33
N VAL A 797 -7.07 -37.83 -8.82
CA VAL A 797 -6.69 -39.25 -8.67
C VAL A 797 -7.88 -40.19 -8.97
N PRO A 798 -7.83 -40.93 -10.09
CA PRO A 798 -8.79 -42.01 -10.34
C PRO A 798 -8.71 -43.09 -9.24
N GLY A 799 -9.85 -43.45 -8.61
CA GLY A 799 -9.91 -44.51 -7.60
C GLY A 799 -9.77 -44.08 -6.14
N LEU A 800 -9.40 -42.83 -5.85
CA LEU A 800 -9.12 -42.39 -4.47
C LEU A 800 -10.38 -42.24 -3.61
N LEU A 801 -11.43 -41.64 -4.17
CA LEU A 801 -12.75 -41.52 -3.52
C LEU A 801 -13.60 -42.78 -3.68
N ASP A 802 -13.19 -43.70 -4.56
CA ASP A 802 -13.90 -44.95 -4.84
C ASP A 802 -13.64 -46.01 -3.75
N GLY A 803 -12.57 -45.84 -2.95
CA GLY A 803 -12.18 -46.76 -1.86
C GLY A 803 -12.59 -46.35 -0.44
N THR A 804 -13.09 -45.13 -0.24
CA THR A 804 -13.66 -44.69 1.03
C THR A 804 -15.18 -44.72 0.90
N GLY A 805 -15.86 -45.58 1.66
CA GLY A 805 -17.31 -45.77 1.55
C GLY A 805 -18.13 -44.48 1.79
N PRO A 806 -19.46 -44.60 1.90
CA PRO A 806 -20.40 -44.13 0.88
C PRO A 806 -20.21 -42.65 0.49
N VAL A 807 -19.11 -42.29 -0.16
CA VAL A 807 -19.09 -41.12 -1.02
C VAL A 807 -19.69 -41.59 -2.35
N PRO A 808 -20.79 -41.01 -2.84
CA PRO A 808 -21.38 -41.42 -4.11
C PRO A 808 -20.32 -41.27 -5.21
N SER A 809 -20.02 -42.34 -5.94
CA SER A 809 -19.09 -42.35 -7.09
C SER A 809 -19.38 -41.21 -8.09
N GLY A 810 -20.63 -40.76 -8.16
CA GLY A 810 -21.05 -39.61 -8.95
C GLY A 810 -20.41 -38.27 -8.56
N ILE A 811 -20.02 -38.03 -7.30
CA ILE A 811 -19.33 -36.78 -6.91
C ILE A 811 -17.86 -36.81 -7.35
N ALA A 812 -17.20 -37.96 -7.22
CA ALA A 812 -15.81 -38.13 -7.61
C ALA A 812 -15.62 -38.07 -9.13
N ASP A 813 -16.53 -38.72 -9.88
CA ASP A 813 -16.56 -38.62 -11.34
C ASP A 813 -16.99 -37.22 -11.79
N TRP A 814 -17.96 -36.59 -11.10
CA TRP A 814 -18.31 -35.19 -11.37
C TRP A 814 -17.12 -34.27 -11.12
N LEU A 815 -16.32 -34.40 -10.07
CA LEU A 815 -15.14 -33.53 -9.89
C LEU A 815 -14.04 -33.76 -10.93
N ARG A 816 -13.88 -35.01 -11.38
CA ARG A 816 -12.93 -35.40 -12.44
C ARG A 816 -13.32 -34.90 -13.82
N THR A 817 -14.62 -34.85 -14.12
CA THR A 817 -15.15 -34.60 -15.47
C THR A 817 -15.99 -33.33 -15.58
N SER A 818 -16.33 -32.69 -14.45
CA SER A 818 -17.11 -31.46 -14.45
C SER A 818 -16.24 -30.29 -14.85
N TRP A 819 -16.68 -29.67 -15.93
CA TRP A 819 -16.09 -28.47 -16.48
C TRP A 819 -15.80 -27.36 -15.46
N PRO A 820 -16.61 -27.12 -14.39
CA PRO A 820 -16.29 -26.06 -13.43
C PRO A 820 -15.05 -26.39 -12.61
N ALA A 821 -14.88 -27.65 -12.18
CA ALA A 821 -13.74 -28.05 -11.36
C ALA A 821 -12.42 -28.02 -12.15
N VAL A 822 -12.44 -28.47 -13.39
CA VAL A 822 -11.27 -28.43 -14.28
C VAL A 822 -10.92 -26.99 -14.65
N ALA A 823 -11.92 -26.15 -14.97
CA ALA A 823 -11.68 -24.74 -15.24
C ALA A 823 -11.17 -23.98 -14.02
N VAL A 824 -11.63 -24.36 -12.81
CA VAL A 824 -11.12 -23.87 -11.52
C VAL A 824 -9.64 -24.16 -11.35
N GLY A 825 -9.24 -25.43 -11.53
CA GLY A 825 -7.84 -25.82 -11.43
C GLY A 825 -6.97 -25.18 -12.52
N ALA A 826 -7.49 -25.06 -13.75
CA ALA A 826 -6.78 -24.42 -14.86
C ALA A 826 -6.52 -22.93 -14.62
N ALA A 827 -7.52 -22.15 -14.21
CA ALA A 827 -7.30 -20.73 -13.95
C ALA A 827 -6.43 -20.50 -12.70
N LEU A 828 -6.54 -21.37 -11.69
CA LEU A 828 -5.66 -21.34 -10.52
C LEU A 828 -4.21 -21.61 -10.94
N PHE A 829 -3.98 -22.61 -11.80
CA PHE A 829 -2.67 -22.89 -12.37
C PHE A 829 -2.13 -21.68 -13.14
N ILE A 830 -2.91 -21.08 -14.05
CA ILE A 830 -2.51 -19.88 -14.82
C ILE A 830 -2.18 -18.72 -13.88
N THR A 831 -3.00 -18.50 -12.86
CA THR A 831 -2.79 -17.42 -11.89
C THR A 831 -1.50 -17.63 -11.09
N ILE A 832 -1.28 -18.86 -10.60
CA ILE A 832 -0.04 -19.22 -9.88
C ILE A 832 1.16 -19.11 -10.81
N ALA A 833 1.03 -19.60 -12.04
CA ALA A 833 2.07 -19.59 -13.06
C ALA A 833 2.51 -18.16 -13.40
N VAL A 834 1.56 -17.29 -13.74
CA VAL A 834 1.79 -15.87 -14.05
C VAL A 834 2.32 -15.14 -12.82
N GLY A 835 1.71 -15.35 -11.65
CA GLY A 835 2.16 -14.75 -10.40
C GLY A 835 3.60 -15.11 -10.05
N PHE A 836 3.97 -16.39 -10.19
CA PHE A 836 5.33 -16.88 -10.01
C PHE A 836 6.30 -16.28 -11.03
N ALA A 837 5.91 -16.15 -12.30
CA ALA A 837 6.75 -15.55 -13.34
C ALA A 837 7.04 -14.07 -13.07
N ILE A 838 6.01 -13.28 -12.72
CA ILE A 838 6.17 -11.87 -12.32
C ILE A 838 7.10 -11.76 -11.11
N LEU A 839 6.87 -12.60 -10.09
CA LEU A 839 7.64 -12.59 -8.86
C LEU A 839 9.10 -12.93 -9.10
N LEU A 840 9.38 -14.00 -9.85
CA LEU A 840 10.74 -14.41 -10.17
C LEU A 840 11.45 -13.35 -11.03
N ALA A 841 10.79 -12.81 -12.04
CA ALA A 841 11.32 -11.73 -12.85
C ALA A 841 11.65 -10.49 -12.00
N HIS A 842 10.77 -10.13 -11.07
CA HIS A 842 11.03 -9.05 -10.14
C HIS A 842 12.25 -9.33 -9.26
N LEU A 843 12.39 -10.54 -8.72
CA LEU A 843 13.56 -10.92 -7.91
C LEU A 843 14.87 -10.91 -8.73
N VAL A 844 14.82 -11.30 -9.99
CA VAL A 844 15.94 -11.20 -10.93
C VAL A 844 16.29 -9.73 -11.20
N PHE A 845 15.28 -8.87 -11.41
CA PHE A 845 15.44 -7.42 -11.53
C PHE A 845 16.09 -6.79 -10.29
N LEU A 846 15.79 -7.29 -9.09
CA LEU A 846 16.45 -6.85 -7.85
C LEU A 846 17.86 -7.40 -7.67
N GLY A 847 18.29 -8.36 -8.50
CA GLY A 847 19.59 -9.00 -8.34
C GLY A 847 19.66 -9.97 -7.15
N ALA A 848 18.51 -10.47 -6.71
CA ALA A 848 18.37 -11.34 -5.55
C ALA A 848 19.13 -12.67 -5.73
N TYR A 849 19.42 -13.10 -6.97
CA TYR A 849 20.26 -14.27 -7.26
C TYR A 849 21.67 -14.18 -6.61
N SER A 850 22.16 -12.97 -6.31
CA SER A 850 23.43 -12.81 -5.58
C SER A 850 23.35 -13.29 -4.11
N LEU A 851 22.15 -13.43 -3.54
CA LEU A 851 21.98 -13.88 -2.16
C LEU A 851 22.31 -15.37 -1.96
N PHE A 852 22.32 -16.17 -3.03
CA PHE A 852 22.73 -17.59 -2.99
C PHE A 852 24.17 -17.82 -2.57
N VAL A 853 24.98 -16.79 -2.58
CA VAL A 853 26.39 -16.86 -2.22
C VAL A 853 26.73 -15.90 -1.08
N ASP A 854 25.69 -15.34 -0.44
CA ASP A 854 25.78 -14.41 0.68
C ASP A 854 25.27 -15.04 2.00
N PRO A 855 26.16 -15.62 2.84
CA PRO A 855 25.74 -16.30 4.06
C PRO A 855 25.02 -15.39 5.06
N LYS A 856 25.31 -14.08 5.09
CA LYS A 856 24.64 -13.16 6.03
C LYS A 856 23.17 -12.93 5.63
N ALA A 857 22.81 -13.11 4.36
CA ALA A 857 21.42 -13.03 3.91
C ALA A 857 20.58 -14.25 4.34
N TRP A 858 21.23 -15.35 4.73
CA TRP A 858 20.55 -16.61 5.03
C TRP A 858 19.99 -16.69 6.45
N PHE A 859 20.56 -15.90 7.34
CA PHE A 859 20.14 -15.82 8.73
C PHE A 859 19.31 -14.56 8.91
N ASP A 860 18.14 -14.73 9.50
CA ASP A 860 17.48 -13.62 10.17
C ASP A 860 18.40 -13.25 11.32
N GLY A 861 19.16 -12.17 11.19
CA GLY A 861 19.75 -11.56 12.37
C GLY A 861 18.60 -11.28 13.32
N LEU A 862 18.57 -11.97 14.46
CA LEU A 862 17.68 -11.56 15.55
C LEU A 862 17.94 -10.07 15.76
N TYR A 863 16.87 -9.27 15.82
CA TYR A 863 16.92 -8.04 16.60
C TYR A 863 17.40 -8.47 17.98
N ARG A 864 18.70 -8.28 18.23
CA ARG A 864 19.28 -8.53 19.54
C ARG A 864 18.92 -7.31 20.37
N ASP A 865 18.34 -7.55 21.53
CA ASP A 865 18.12 -6.51 22.52
C ASP A 865 19.48 -5.85 22.85
N GLY A 866 19.61 -4.54 22.64
CA GLY A 866 20.74 -3.73 23.10
C GLY A 866 21.26 -2.64 22.14
N PRO A 867 21.88 -1.56 22.66
CA PRO A 867 22.51 -0.52 21.84
C PRO A 867 23.63 -1.08 20.96
N GLY A 868 23.64 -0.76 19.67
CA GLY A 868 24.73 -1.11 18.75
C GLY A 868 24.65 -2.46 18.05
N ALA A 869 23.63 -3.30 18.31
CA ALA A 869 23.48 -4.61 17.68
C ALA A 869 23.02 -4.59 16.20
N TYR A 870 22.70 -3.41 15.67
CA TYR A 870 22.17 -3.15 14.33
C TYR A 870 23.25 -3.09 13.22
N LYS A 871 24.54 -3.19 13.57
CA LYS A 871 25.64 -2.70 12.72
C LYS A 871 26.28 -3.73 11.77
N ASP A 872 25.86 -4.99 11.79
CA ASP A 872 26.60 -6.07 11.09
C ASP A 872 26.06 -6.46 9.70
N PHE A 873 24.81 -6.11 9.36
CA PHE A 873 24.21 -6.47 8.07
C PHE A 873 24.68 -5.56 6.93
N ILE A 874 24.46 -4.25 7.07
CA ILE A 874 25.17 -3.20 6.34
C ILE A 874 25.62 -2.21 7.40
N SER A 875 26.93 -2.05 7.58
CA SER A 875 27.43 -1.12 8.59
C SER A 875 26.99 0.30 8.25
N GLU A 876 26.77 1.12 9.26
CA GLU A 876 26.38 2.51 9.08
C GLU A 876 27.41 3.28 8.25
N GLN A 877 28.70 2.98 8.44
CA GLN A 877 29.79 3.54 7.64
C GLN A 877 29.73 3.11 6.17
N ASP A 878 29.44 1.83 5.90
CA ASP A 878 29.26 1.35 4.53
C ASP A 878 28.02 1.99 3.89
N ALA A 879 26.92 2.10 4.63
CA ALA A 879 25.71 2.77 4.17
C ALA A 879 25.97 4.25 3.88
N LYS A 880 26.68 4.98 4.75
CA LYS A 880 27.12 6.36 4.52
C LYS A 880 27.94 6.48 3.25
N ARG A 881 28.93 5.61 3.03
CA ARG A 881 29.76 5.60 1.82
C ARG A 881 28.98 5.27 0.55
N ILE A 882 28.03 4.33 0.61
CA ILE A 882 27.18 3.98 -0.52
C ILE A 882 26.28 5.16 -0.89
N ILE A 883 25.61 5.75 0.10
CA ILE A 883 24.74 6.92 -0.10
C ILE A 883 25.54 8.10 -0.64
N GLN A 884 26.71 8.40 -0.07
CA GLN A 884 27.59 9.47 -0.55
C GLN A 884 28.03 9.23 -2.00
N ALA A 885 28.42 8.00 -2.34
CA ALA A 885 28.82 7.66 -3.70
C ALA A 885 27.67 7.80 -4.70
N GLU A 886 26.44 7.42 -4.33
CA GLU A 886 25.26 7.65 -5.18
C GLU A 886 24.90 9.14 -5.28
N ARG A 887 25.22 9.96 -4.27
CA ARG A 887 25.01 11.42 -4.26
C ARG A 887 26.03 12.18 -5.11
N ASP A 888 27.32 11.84 -4.98
CA ASP A 888 28.43 12.45 -5.73
C ASP A 888 28.39 12.11 -7.23
N ARG A 889 27.38 11.34 -7.65
CA ARG A 889 27.19 10.89 -9.00
C ARG A 889 26.72 12.03 -9.89
N VAL A 890 27.67 12.64 -10.60
CA VAL A 890 27.39 13.58 -11.70
C VAL A 890 27.44 12.82 -13.03
N GLY A 891 26.29 12.60 -13.66
CA GLY A 891 26.19 12.00 -14.99
C GLY A 891 26.32 10.46 -15.06
N ALA A 892 26.81 9.95 -16.20
CA ALA A 892 26.59 8.57 -16.65
C ALA A 892 27.50 7.49 -16.03
N GLU A 893 28.54 7.84 -15.27
CA GLU A 893 29.47 6.82 -14.73
C GLU A 893 28.92 6.13 -13.46
N PRO A 894 29.15 4.81 -13.28
CA PRO A 894 28.81 4.13 -12.03
C PRO A 894 29.69 4.65 -10.90
N ALA A 895 29.08 5.05 -9.79
CA ALA A 895 29.84 5.49 -8.63
C ALA A 895 30.75 4.36 -8.09
N ALA A 896 32.05 4.60 -8.12
CA ALA A 896 33.03 3.70 -7.50
C ALA A 896 32.96 3.88 -5.98
N VAL A 897 32.10 3.09 -5.32
CA VAL A 897 32.06 3.01 -3.85
C VAL A 897 33.37 2.39 -3.35
N LYS A 898 34.35 3.23 -3.02
CA LYS A 898 35.66 2.79 -2.51
C LYS A 898 35.54 2.35 -1.05
N GLY A 899 36.22 1.27 -0.68
CA GLY A 899 36.33 0.82 0.71
C GLY A 899 35.08 0.16 1.29
N VAL A 900 34.07 -0.17 0.48
CA VAL A 900 32.89 -0.93 0.89
C VAL A 900 32.95 -2.34 0.30
N GLY A 901 32.69 -3.35 1.14
CA GLY A 901 32.70 -4.74 0.71
C GLY A 901 31.64 -5.04 -0.36
N TRP A 902 31.98 -5.92 -1.30
CA TRP A 902 31.11 -6.27 -2.44
C TRP A 902 29.70 -6.73 -2.01
N TRP A 903 29.61 -7.51 -0.93
CA TRP A 903 28.34 -8.00 -0.38
C TRP A 903 27.46 -6.88 0.20
N ALA A 904 28.05 -5.95 0.95
CA ALA A 904 27.32 -4.81 1.52
C ALA A 904 26.69 -3.96 0.41
N LYS A 905 27.45 -3.73 -0.67
CA LYS A 905 26.97 -3.04 -1.88
C LYS A 905 25.82 -3.79 -2.56
N ARG A 906 25.89 -5.12 -2.70
CA ARG A 906 24.81 -5.94 -3.28
C ARG A 906 23.53 -5.90 -2.46
N ARG A 907 23.62 -6.04 -1.14
CA ARG A 907 22.47 -5.94 -0.22
C ARG A 907 21.83 -4.56 -0.28
N ALA A 908 22.64 -3.50 -0.27
CA ALA A 908 22.15 -2.13 -0.43
C ALA A 908 21.38 -1.97 -1.74
N TYR A 909 21.89 -2.48 -2.87
CA TYR A 909 21.22 -2.39 -4.17
C TYR A 909 20.00 -3.28 -4.36
N ILE A 910 19.76 -4.24 -3.45
CA ILE A 910 18.51 -5.00 -3.40
C ILE A 910 17.46 -4.20 -2.63
N ALA A 911 17.86 -3.58 -1.52
CA ALA A 911 16.99 -2.71 -0.75
C ALA A 911 16.65 -1.42 -1.52
N PHE A 912 17.62 -0.95 -2.30
CA PHE A 912 17.63 0.35 -2.92
C PHE A 912 18.39 0.32 -4.25
N PRO A 913 17.73 0.02 -5.38
CA PRO A 913 18.42 -0.15 -6.66
C PRO A 913 19.00 1.15 -7.27
N GLY A 914 18.70 2.32 -6.68
CA GLY A 914 19.23 3.64 -7.07
C GLY A 914 18.34 4.80 -6.58
N LEU A 915 18.83 6.05 -6.66
CA LEU A 915 18.15 7.28 -6.17
C LEU A 915 16.89 7.71 -6.96
N ASN A 916 16.48 6.97 -7.99
CA ASN A 916 15.37 7.35 -8.85
C ASN A 916 14.30 6.27 -8.94
N PRO A 917 13.02 6.66 -8.94
CA PRO A 917 11.96 5.83 -9.48
C PRO A 917 12.27 5.42 -10.93
N PRO A 918 11.78 4.25 -11.39
CA PRO A 918 10.93 3.32 -10.67
C PRO A 918 11.74 2.42 -9.72
N PHE A 919 11.39 2.50 -8.43
CA PHE A 919 11.55 1.36 -7.52
C PHE A 919 10.55 0.32 -8.01
N GLY A 920 10.93 -0.96 -8.15
CA GLY A 920 9.96 -1.96 -8.62
C GLY A 920 8.73 -2.05 -7.69
N PRO A 921 7.67 -2.76 -8.11
CA PRO A 921 6.35 -2.68 -7.47
C PRO A 921 6.37 -2.97 -5.95
N ILE A 922 7.26 -3.86 -5.48
CA ILE A 922 7.37 -4.17 -4.05
C ILE A 922 8.13 -3.07 -3.29
N GLN A 923 9.16 -2.46 -3.89
CA GLN A 923 10.00 -1.46 -3.21
C GLN A 923 9.20 -0.21 -2.80
N ARG A 924 8.16 0.12 -3.57
CA ARG A 924 7.23 1.19 -3.22
C ARG A 924 6.47 0.93 -1.92
N PHE A 925 6.24 -0.35 -1.57
CA PHE A 925 5.48 -0.77 -0.38
C PHE A 925 6.37 -1.30 0.75
N VAL A 926 7.69 -1.10 0.68
CA VAL A 926 8.62 -1.66 1.67
C VAL A 926 8.34 -1.09 3.06
N SER A 927 8.03 0.20 3.16
CA SER A 927 7.72 0.85 4.43
C SER A 927 6.47 0.25 5.07
N GLU A 928 5.42 0.01 4.28
CA GLU A 928 4.12 -0.55 4.68
C GLU A 928 4.21 -2.02 5.09
N ILE A 929 5.08 -2.78 4.42
CA ILE A 929 5.24 -4.23 4.65
C ILE A 929 6.19 -4.51 5.83
N TYR A 930 7.21 -3.67 6.02
CA TYR A 930 8.29 -3.88 6.98
C TYR A 930 8.29 -2.83 8.11
N SER A 931 7.11 -2.34 8.47
CA SER A 931 6.92 -1.63 9.75
C SER A 931 7.21 -2.58 10.91
N LEU A 932 7.75 -2.05 12.01
CA LEU A 932 8.09 -2.80 13.21
C LEU A 932 7.46 -2.18 14.44
N ASP A 933 6.91 -3.06 15.28
CA ASP A 933 6.33 -2.76 16.59
C ASP A 933 7.36 -2.90 17.74
N GLU A 934 8.64 -3.00 17.39
CA GLU A 934 9.75 -3.10 18.33
C GLU A 934 10.87 -2.12 17.92
N PRO A 935 11.69 -1.62 18.86
CA PRO A 935 12.81 -0.73 18.55
C PRO A 935 13.78 -1.32 17.52
N PRO A 936 14.46 -0.48 16.70
CA PRO A 936 14.47 0.98 16.73
C PRO A 936 13.21 1.57 16.13
N PHE A 937 12.60 2.50 16.85
CA PHE A 937 11.58 3.38 16.32
C PHE A 937 12.26 4.58 15.66
N PHE A 938 11.68 5.10 14.59
CA PHE A 938 12.11 6.36 13.97
C PHE A 938 10.94 7.32 13.98
N LYS A 939 10.54 7.71 15.20
CA LYS A 939 9.39 8.59 15.41
C LYS A 939 9.80 9.94 15.97
N HIS A 940 9.04 10.97 15.70
CA HIS A 940 9.34 12.30 16.19
C HIS A 940 8.11 13.19 16.30
N PHE A 941 8.26 14.27 17.03
CA PHE A 941 7.37 15.43 17.01
C PHE A 941 8.21 16.71 17.11
N LEU A 942 7.59 17.84 16.84
CA LEU A 942 8.24 19.14 16.83
C LEU A 942 7.77 20.01 17.99
N GLU A 943 8.67 20.85 18.50
CA GLU A 943 8.37 21.92 19.43
C GLU A 943 8.71 23.26 18.79
N PHE A 944 7.77 24.19 18.87
CA PHE A 944 7.94 25.57 18.40
C PHE A 944 8.04 26.48 19.61
N GLN A 945 9.04 27.34 19.59
CA GLN A 945 9.21 28.44 20.53
C GLN A 945 9.31 29.73 19.73
N THR A 946 8.46 30.69 20.05
CA THR A 946 8.40 31.97 19.37
C THR A 946 8.66 33.10 20.36
N SER A 947 9.34 34.14 19.91
CA SER A 947 9.58 35.33 20.73
C SER A 947 9.66 36.56 19.85
N SER A 948 9.40 37.73 20.42
CA SER A 948 9.70 39.00 19.78
C SER A 948 10.73 39.77 20.59
N ALA A 949 11.83 40.14 19.93
CA ALA A 949 12.92 40.92 20.53
C ALA A 949 13.57 41.81 19.46
N ASP A 950 13.97 43.02 19.84
CA ASP A 950 14.74 43.96 19.00
C ASP A 950 14.12 44.28 17.63
N GLY A 951 12.79 44.26 17.53
CA GLY A 951 12.09 44.46 16.25
C GLY A 951 12.14 43.26 15.31
N PHE A 952 12.39 42.05 15.84
CA PHE A 952 12.32 40.78 15.12
C PHE A 952 11.34 39.82 15.80
N THR A 953 10.78 38.92 15.00
CA THR A 953 10.12 37.69 15.45
C THR A 953 11.07 36.53 15.21
N ASP A 954 11.40 35.82 16.29
CA ASP A 954 12.25 34.64 16.28
C ASP A 954 11.37 33.39 16.44
N ILE A 955 11.56 32.39 15.59
CA ILE A 955 10.87 31.10 15.60
C ILE A 955 11.94 30.01 15.67
N VAL A 956 11.99 29.30 16.79
CA VAL A 956 12.89 28.17 17.02
C VAL A 956 12.10 26.88 16.92
N VAL A 957 12.52 25.99 16.03
CA VAL A 957 11.93 24.67 15.83
C VAL A 957 12.89 23.61 16.36
N LYS A 958 12.40 22.81 17.30
CA LYS A 958 13.11 21.67 17.86
C LYS A 958 12.45 20.37 17.43
N ILE A 959 13.26 19.37 17.11
CA ILE A 959 12.80 17.99 16.92
C ILE A 959 13.00 17.21 18.21
N HIS A 960 12.00 16.40 18.58
CA HIS A 960 12.07 15.40 19.63
C HIS A 960 12.01 14.02 18.99
N ARG A 961 13.10 13.27 19.03
CA ARG A 961 13.23 11.93 18.43
C ARG A 961 12.92 10.85 19.45
N VAL A 962 12.15 9.86 19.05
CA VAL A 962 11.72 8.72 19.87
C VAL A 962 12.14 7.44 19.19
N ARG A 963 13.09 6.74 19.83
CA ARG A 963 13.72 5.54 19.27
C ARG A 963 13.45 4.24 20.01
N GLY A 964 12.99 4.31 21.27
CA GLY A 964 12.74 3.12 22.09
C GLY A 964 14.00 2.44 22.67
N TYR A 965 15.17 3.06 22.53
CA TYR A 965 16.45 2.60 23.10
C TYR A 965 17.35 3.79 23.44
N GLU A 966 18.41 3.55 24.22
CA GLU A 966 19.40 4.57 24.59
C GLU A 966 20.37 4.88 23.46
N THR A 967 20.47 6.15 23.09
CA THR A 967 21.48 6.68 22.18
C THR A 967 22.77 6.92 22.97
N LEU A 968 23.87 6.28 22.55
CA LEU A 968 25.20 6.43 23.15
C LEU A 968 26.02 7.56 22.51
N ASP A 969 25.48 8.21 21.47
CA ASP A 969 26.20 9.14 20.61
C ASP A 969 25.79 10.59 20.90
N THR A 970 26.76 11.44 21.20
CA THR A 970 26.52 12.89 21.41
C THR A 970 26.17 13.62 20.12
N ASP A 971 26.45 13.02 18.96
CA ASP A 971 26.25 13.63 17.63
C ASP A 971 24.84 13.40 17.04
N ASP A 972 23.94 12.76 17.80
CA ASP A 972 22.55 12.49 17.41
C ASP A 972 21.61 12.54 18.64
N PRO A 973 21.41 13.74 19.21
CA PRO A 973 20.63 13.91 20.43
C PRO A 973 19.13 13.67 20.19
N ASP A 974 18.45 13.20 21.23
CA ASP A 974 16.99 12.99 21.22
C ASP A 974 16.22 14.33 21.09
N GLU A 975 16.80 15.45 21.54
CA GLU A 975 16.27 16.81 21.33
C GLU A 975 17.31 17.65 20.57
N GLU A 976 16.92 18.29 19.47
CA GLU A 976 17.81 19.15 18.67
C GLU A 976 17.07 20.35 18.09
N VAL A 977 17.70 21.54 18.09
CA VAL A 977 17.20 22.69 17.32
C VAL A 977 17.50 22.45 15.84
N VAL A 978 16.46 22.25 15.03
CA VAL A 978 16.58 21.95 13.60
C VAL A 978 16.41 23.17 12.71
N ALA A 979 15.68 24.19 13.16
CA ALA A 979 15.54 25.45 12.44
C ALA A 979 15.44 26.64 13.41
N SER A 980 16.07 27.75 13.02
CA SER A 980 15.95 29.06 13.67
C SER A 980 15.63 30.09 12.60
N ILE A 981 14.41 30.61 12.63
CA ILE A 981 13.89 31.55 11.63
C ILE A 981 13.74 32.90 12.32
N ARG A 982 14.47 33.90 11.83
CA ARG A 982 14.42 35.28 12.32
C ARG A 982 13.86 36.19 11.23
N ILE A 983 12.76 36.87 11.52
CA ILE A 983 12.04 37.74 10.56
C ILE A 983 11.86 39.12 11.19
N PRO A 984 12.07 40.23 10.46
CA PRO A 984 11.77 41.57 10.98
C PRO A 984 10.29 41.69 11.38
N ALA A 985 10.00 42.27 12.54
CA ALA A 985 8.64 42.50 13.03
C ALA A 985 7.85 43.43 12.10
N ASP A 986 8.55 44.34 11.41
CA ASP A 986 8.01 45.31 10.46
C ASP A 986 8.30 44.93 8.99
N ALA A 987 8.44 43.63 8.65
CA ALA A 987 8.69 43.17 7.26
C ALA A 987 7.47 43.39 6.31
N HIS A 988 6.76 44.50 6.48
CA HIS A 988 5.54 44.93 5.80
C HIS A 988 5.78 45.72 4.50
N ALA A 989 6.96 45.66 3.88
CA ALA A 989 7.16 46.37 2.63
C ALA A 989 8.16 45.64 1.74
N GLY A 990 7.66 44.98 0.70
CA GLY A 990 8.29 44.70 -0.61
C GLY A 990 9.79 44.96 -0.78
N GLY A 991 10.60 44.42 0.12
CA GLY A 991 12.00 44.80 0.31
C GLY A 991 12.97 43.66 0.09
N GLY A 992 12.63 42.75 -0.84
CA GLY A 992 13.52 41.74 -1.42
C GLY A 992 13.94 40.59 -0.51
#